data_AF-A0A6N3AM54-F1
#
_entry.id   AF-A0A6N3AM54-F1
#
_cell.length_a   1.000
_cell.length_b   1.000
_cell.length_c   1.000
_cell.angle_alpha   90.00
_cell.angle_beta   90.00
_cell.angle_gamma   90.00
#
_symmetry.space_group_name_H-M   'P 1'
#
loop_
_entity.id
_entity.type
_entity.pdbx_description
1 polymer ?
#
loop_
_entity_poly.entity_id
_entity_poly.type
_entity_poly.pdbx_seq_one_letter_code
_entity_poly.pdbx_strand_id
1 'polypeptide(L)'
;MSFYFTDQIQQSFNKIFHQCNKDIAWAGKAELDALVKLDEEGQKIPGIGDVYAILARVYSGPQFTWIEAGFPEDDTKAYSYLHTAIRKGSAIAILQAMRTSGALTPTIEKELPMTKDQAFQRVYEGAQKGCSYCAYAIANVFQWGDYRLLPSARKIVNEGEPSGVVHFFKSLFVQVDQRRLANKVTAIAQQWLHKSAAAGLVIAYRNLRLTYAEQNNKAMEEQVIFEGAAAGLPLMMYLAGDICKSRGEHERALEYFERGAAMNNGMCLREAAEYYAKPCESNKRISQDIQKALKYYERAAISPDYLDFNDHAYVTMQAIILRTLNIDGQSQDWSRIAHLLQQPAIYTLDAIWPYLAYVFTFKKGNTPAIRTAIECVNQASKCFDRYGSYDYADHLWQLAAGYCYEIGAITKGPDLDQAVTFYEHARESIRRLNTRNDNWLGTGEPLVIPDEASERLEAFELIDGHYQYKEGITQSSTTCNPMPPAWPQNSVDVLEIFEDSTTGWRTNKYDWNFIQREWDTQKYLSFIIYDNRQSIENVIYDVYSIVMYHNEDKNSCTIYLYGYIEDTSRQDENVDPRVYEIRYFKEMSIPEGLALIKNFYDNATLPVIDESWEKQYKNTTPPREYELTCDNDIFYLNQYEFSNQMIKDALEGVANGKYNIIEVRPSSLDEQCISYYIERAKGKNLRIRLYATVDEDNEYGFERESCNLTSINYWIQESITSNKLPDLSDWDEIKKK
;
A
#
# COMPACT_ATOMS: atom_id res chain seq x y z
N MET A 1 -30.97 23.56 -7.38
CA MET A 1 -30.32 24.54 -8.28
C MET A 1 -28.85 24.54 -7.94
N SER A 2 -28.00 24.08 -8.87
CA SER A 2 -26.55 24.25 -8.76
C SER A 2 -26.16 25.73 -8.89
N PHE A 3 -25.20 26.19 -8.07
CA PHE A 3 -24.80 27.59 -7.97
C PHE A 3 -23.52 27.95 -8.76
N TYR A 4 -22.83 26.94 -9.32
CA TYR A 4 -21.61 27.12 -10.12
C TYR A 4 -21.49 26.06 -11.24
N PHE A 5 -21.63 24.78 -10.90
CA PHE A 5 -21.62 23.68 -11.88
C PHE A 5 -22.95 23.55 -12.64
N THR A 6 -23.01 22.74 -13.69
CA THR A 6 -24.32 22.24 -14.17
C THR A 6 -24.91 21.26 -13.14
N ASP A 7 -26.23 21.04 -13.18
CA ASP A 7 -26.86 20.11 -12.23
C ASP A 7 -26.29 18.69 -12.34
N GLN A 8 -25.95 18.23 -13.55
CA GLN A 8 -25.30 16.93 -13.77
C GLN A 8 -23.91 16.87 -13.12
N ILE A 9 -23.05 17.86 -13.37
CA ILE A 9 -21.69 17.91 -12.77
C ILE A 9 -21.78 18.02 -11.24
N GLN A 10 -22.74 18.80 -10.72
CA GLN A 10 -22.93 18.95 -9.27
C GLN A 10 -23.32 17.61 -8.61
N GLN A 11 -24.17 16.81 -9.25
CA GLN A 11 -24.57 15.50 -8.72
C GLN A 11 -23.37 14.55 -8.66
N SER A 12 -22.61 14.43 -9.74
CA SER A 12 -21.41 13.57 -9.77
C SER A 12 -20.34 14.08 -8.79
N PHE A 13 -20.17 15.39 -8.66
CA PHE A 13 -19.29 15.99 -7.64
C PHE A 13 -19.70 15.61 -6.21
N ASN A 14 -20.99 15.72 -5.89
CA ASN A 14 -21.48 15.35 -4.55
C ASN A 14 -21.26 13.87 -4.25
N LYS A 15 -21.45 12.99 -5.25
CA LYS A 15 -21.16 11.57 -5.11
C LYS A 15 -19.70 11.30 -4.72
N ILE A 16 -18.76 12.06 -5.28
CA ILE A 16 -17.32 11.89 -5.03
C ILE A 16 -16.89 12.50 -3.68
N PHE A 17 -17.40 13.69 -3.33
CA PHE A 17 -16.81 14.50 -2.25
C PHE A 17 -17.73 14.85 -1.08
N HIS A 18 -19.04 14.56 -1.13
CA HIS A 18 -19.96 14.89 -0.03
C HIS A 18 -20.26 13.73 0.89
N GLN A 19 -19.89 12.53 0.48
CA GLN A 19 -20.05 11.32 1.26
C GLN A 19 -18.84 10.43 1.04
N CYS A 20 -18.35 9.84 2.12
CA CYS A 20 -17.27 8.87 2.05
C CYS A 20 -17.90 7.48 1.88
N ASN A 21 -18.35 7.19 0.66
CA ASN A 21 -18.79 5.86 0.24
C ASN A 21 -18.13 5.53 -1.10
N LYS A 22 -17.41 4.40 -1.16
CA LYS A 22 -16.53 4.06 -2.26
C LYS A 22 -17.31 3.84 -3.55
N ASP A 23 -18.32 2.98 -3.51
CA ASP A 23 -19.17 2.66 -4.67
C ASP A 23 -19.80 3.91 -5.28
N ILE A 24 -20.35 4.78 -4.41
CA ILE A 24 -20.98 5.98 -4.90
C ILE A 24 -19.95 6.96 -5.46
N ALA A 25 -18.77 7.07 -4.85
CA ALA A 25 -17.69 7.90 -5.36
C ALA A 25 -17.19 7.41 -6.73
N TRP A 26 -17.06 6.10 -6.92
CA TRP A 26 -16.72 5.50 -8.22
C TRP A 26 -17.80 5.69 -9.27
N ALA A 27 -19.08 5.57 -8.90
CA ALA A 27 -20.19 5.90 -9.79
C ALA A 27 -20.14 7.38 -10.23
N GLY A 28 -19.87 8.29 -9.29
CA GLY A 28 -19.68 9.72 -9.60
C GLY A 28 -18.50 9.96 -10.53
N LYS A 29 -17.37 9.29 -10.32
CA LYS A 29 -16.20 9.35 -11.22
C LYS A 29 -16.55 8.84 -12.62
N ALA A 30 -17.22 7.70 -12.73
CA ALA A 30 -17.61 7.12 -14.00
C ALA A 30 -18.55 8.03 -14.81
N GLU A 31 -19.46 8.74 -14.15
CA GLU A 31 -20.31 9.75 -14.78
C GLU A 31 -19.51 10.91 -15.36
N LEU A 32 -18.47 11.37 -14.65
CA LEU A 32 -17.56 12.41 -15.15
C LEU A 32 -16.68 11.91 -16.31
N ASP A 33 -16.16 10.68 -16.22
CA ASP A 33 -15.40 10.06 -17.30
C ASP A 33 -16.25 9.90 -18.57
N ALA A 34 -17.54 9.60 -18.44
CA ALA A 34 -18.47 9.55 -19.58
C ALA A 34 -18.61 10.92 -20.26
N LEU A 35 -18.66 12.01 -19.49
CA LEU A 35 -18.67 13.38 -20.05
C LEU A 35 -17.36 13.72 -20.78
N VAL A 36 -16.22 13.28 -20.23
CA VAL A 36 -14.91 13.42 -20.89
C VAL A 36 -14.91 12.68 -22.23
N LYS A 37 -15.37 11.44 -22.26
CA LYS A 37 -15.45 10.64 -23.49
C LYS A 37 -16.30 11.33 -24.57
N LEU A 38 -17.44 11.91 -24.20
CA LEU A 38 -18.29 12.65 -25.14
C LEU A 38 -17.58 13.91 -25.69
N ASP A 39 -16.81 14.64 -24.87
CA ASP A 39 -16.01 15.78 -25.35
C ASP A 39 -14.87 15.34 -26.28
N GLU A 40 -14.22 14.21 -25.99
CA GLU A 40 -13.19 13.60 -26.85
C GLU A 40 -13.76 13.13 -28.20
N GLU A 41 -15.02 12.68 -28.23
CA GLU A 41 -15.79 12.37 -29.45
C GLU A 41 -16.28 13.64 -30.19
N GLY A 42 -15.95 14.83 -29.69
CA GLY A 42 -16.22 16.12 -30.32
C GLY A 42 -17.54 16.78 -29.90
N GLN A 43 -18.23 16.25 -28.90
CA GLN A 43 -19.47 16.85 -28.40
C GLN A 43 -19.17 18.03 -27.47
N LYS A 44 -19.93 19.13 -27.63
CA LYS A 44 -19.78 20.29 -26.75
C LYS A 44 -20.54 20.07 -25.44
N ILE A 45 -19.80 19.81 -24.37
CA ILE A 45 -20.37 19.63 -23.03
C ILE A 45 -20.24 20.93 -22.20
N PRO A 46 -21.36 21.55 -21.76
CA PRO A 46 -21.30 22.74 -20.90
C PRO A 46 -20.61 22.44 -19.57
N GLY A 47 -19.62 23.25 -19.20
CA GLY A 47 -18.86 23.07 -17.96
C GLY A 47 -17.80 21.96 -18.03
N ILE A 48 -17.47 21.43 -19.21
CA ILE A 48 -16.48 20.35 -19.36
C ILE A 48 -15.10 20.66 -18.77
N GLY A 49 -14.68 21.93 -18.81
CA GLY A 49 -13.44 22.34 -18.16
C GLY A 49 -13.44 22.02 -16.67
N ASP A 50 -14.57 22.20 -15.98
CA ASP A 50 -14.68 21.91 -14.55
C ASP A 50 -14.71 20.39 -14.28
N VAL A 51 -15.22 19.58 -15.21
CA VAL A 51 -15.14 18.11 -15.14
C VAL A 51 -13.69 17.66 -15.16
N TYR A 52 -12.90 18.14 -16.13
CA TYR A 52 -11.46 17.87 -16.19
C TYR A 52 -10.74 18.36 -14.92
N ALA A 53 -11.12 19.52 -14.37
CA ALA A 53 -10.52 20.04 -13.13
C ALA A 53 -10.82 19.17 -11.89
N ILE A 54 -12.03 18.58 -11.83
CA ILE A 54 -12.42 17.65 -10.77
C ILE A 54 -11.63 16.33 -10.92
N LEU A 55 -11.63 15.74 -12.11
CA LEU A 55 -10.93 14.49 -12.38
C LEU A 55 -9.42 14.64 -12.19
N ALA A 56 -8.84 15.80 -12.54
CA ALA A 56 -7.43 16.09 -12.24
C ALA A 56 -7.11 15.94 -10.75
N ARG A 57 -8.01 16.37 -9.85
CA ARG A 57 -7.84 16.17 -8.39
C ARG A 57 -8.02 14.72 -7.96
N VAL A 58 -8.95 13.99 -8.58
CA VAL A 58 -9.14 12.55 -8.34
C VAL A 58 -7.86 11.79 -8.68
N TYR A 59 -7.26 12.07 -9.83
CA TYR A 59 -6.00 11.45 -10.28
C TYR A 59 -4.75 11.97 -9.55
N SER A 60 -4.81 13.16 -8.96
CA SER A 60 -3.71 13.70 -8.14
C SER A 60 -3.56 12.94 -6.81
N GLY A 61 -4.55 12.15 -6.40
CA GLY A 61 -4.45 11.28 -5.24
C GLY A 61 -5.04 11.81 -3.93
N PRO A 62 -4.76 11.10 -2.84
CA PRO A 62 -5.48 11.15 -1.57
C PRO A 62 -5.29 12.39 -0.72
N GLN A 63 -4.37 13.25 -1.10
CA GLN A 63 -4.25 14.58 -0.54
C GLN A 63 -5.42 15.49 -0.98
N PHE A 64 -6.17 15.12 -2.02
CA PHE A 64 -7.32 15.88 -2.54
C PHE A 64 -8.65 15.13 -2.50
N THR A 65 -8.62 13.82 -2.30
CA THR A 65 -9.77 12.95 -2.04
C THR A 65 -9.67 12.36 -0.62
N TRP A 66 -10.50 11.37 -0.31
CA TRP A 66 -10.33 10.51 0.86
C TRP A 66 -9.71 9.20 0.36
N ILE A 67 -8.61 8.73 0.97
CA ILE A 67 -7.79 7.61 0.44
C ILE A 67 -8.65 6.37 0.18
N GLU A 68 -9.59 6.09 1.08
CA GLU A 68 -10.43 4.89 1.04
C GLU A 68 -11.41 4.88 -0.15
N ALA A 69 -11.53 5.99 -0.89
CA ALA A 69 -12.15 5.98 -2.21
C ALA A 69 -11.40 5.06 -3.19
N GLY A 70 -10.10 4.82 -2.96
CA GLY A 70 -9.26 3.93 -3.76
C GLY A 70 -9.10 4.38 -5.21
N PHE A 71 -9.22 5.68 -5.48
CA PHE A 71 -9.05 6.19 -6.84
C PHE A 71 -7.60 6.02 -7.30
N PRO A 72 -7.37 5.65 -8.58
CA PRO A 72 -6.02 5.50 -9.11
C PRO A 72 -5.30 6.84 -9.12
N GLU A 73 -4.10 6.87 -8.56
CA GLU A 73 -3.17 7.96 -8.73
C GLU A 73 -2.52 7.87 -10.10
N ASP A 74 -2.61 8.94 -10.89
CA ASP A 74 -1.96 9.05 -12.19
C ASP A 74 -1.61 10.52 -12.39
N ASP A 75 -0.39 10.88 -11.99
CA ASP A 75 0.10 12.25 -12.09
C ASP A 75 0.13 12.73 -13.54
N THR A 76 0.49 11.88 -14.50
CA THR A 76 0.47 12.20 -15.94
C THR A 76 -0.93 12.67 -16.36
N LYS A 77 -1.94 11.88 -15.99
CA LYS A 77 -3.33 12.15 -16.31
C LYS A 77 -3.85 13.35 -15.54
N ALA A 78 -3.46 13.51 -14.28
CA ALA A 78 -3.78 14.68 -13.47
C ALA A 78 -3.29 15.98 -14.12
N TYR A 79 -2.03 16.03 -14.56
CA TYR A 79 -1.46 17.19 -15.26
C TYR A 79 -2.14 17.45 -16.60
N SER A 80 -2.29 16.41 -17.43
CA SER A 80 -2.95 16.50 -18.74
C SER A 80 -4.38 17.04 -18.61
N TYR A 81 -5.14 16.51 -17.64
CA TYR A 81 -6.52 16.95 -17.39
C TYR A 81 -6.54 18.36 -16.82
N LEU A 82 -5.60 18.74 -15.97
CA LEU A 82 -5.50 20.10 -15.45
C LEU A 82 -5.23 21.12 -16.57
N HIS A 83 -4.30 20.83 -17.50
CA HIS A 83 -4.05 21.69 -18.67
C HIS A 83 -5.25 21.77 -19.60
N THR A 84 -5.92 20.64 -19.84
CA THR A 84 -7.14 20.59 -20.65
C THR A 84 -8.26 21.40 -20.01
N ALA A 85 -8.44 21.28 -18.69
CA ALA A 85 -9.39 22.07 -17.92
C ALA A 85 -9.16 23.58 -18.05
N ILE A 86 -7.90 24.03 -18.00
CA ILE A 86 -7.51 25.42 -18.21
C ILE A 86 -7.92 25.87 -19.62
N ARG A 87 -7.52 25.15 -20.67
CA ARG A 87 -7.84 25.50 -22.06
C ARG A 87 -9.35 25.54 -22.32
N LYS A 88 -10.11 24.68 -21.64
CA LYS A 88 -11.57 24.61 -21.70
C LYS A 88 -12.28 25.63 -20.78
N GLY A 89 -11.54 26.55 -20.15
CA GLY A 89 -12.12 27.70 -19.46
C GLY A 89 -12.47 27.51 -17.99
N SER A 90 -11.96 26.47 -17.32
CA SER A 90 -12.21 26.29 -15.89
C SER A 90 -11.42 27.30 -15.04
N ALA A 91 -12.15 28.17 -14.35
CA ALA A 91 -11.56 29.09 -13.38
C ALA A 91 -10.96 28.34 -12.17
N ILE A 92 -11.57 27.22 -11.79
CA ILE A 92 -11.07 26.39 -10.70
C ILE A 92 -9.72 25.78 -11.08
N ALA A 93 -9.57 25.23 -12.29
CA ALA A 93 -8.31 24.68 -12.77
C ALA A 93 -7.16 25.70 -12.74
N ILE A 94 -7.43 26.95 -13.08
CA ILE A 94 -6.42 28.03 -13.01
C ILE A 94 -5.95 28.23 -11.56
N LEU A 95 -6.87 28.30 -10.58
CA LEU A 95 -6.51 28.41 -9.17
C LEU A 95 -5.79 27.15 -8.64
N GLN A 96 -6.19 25.96 -9.11
CA GLN A 96 -5.51 24.71 -8.77
C GLN A 96 -4.06 24.71 -9.30
N ALA A 97 -3.86 25.10 -10.57
CA ALA A 97 -2.55 25.11 -11.23
C ALA A 97 -1.58 26.13 -10.64
N MET A 98 -2.07 27.25 -10.10
CA MET A 98 -1.23 28.19 -9.34
C MET A 98 -0.50 27.53 -8.17
N ARG A 99 -1.03 26.42 -7.65
CA ARG A 99 -0.49 25.69 -6.49
C ARG A 99 0.29 24.43 -6.86
N THR A 100 0.25 24.03 -8.13
CA THR A 100 0.90 22.82 -8.61
C THR A 100 2.20 23.22 -9.31
N SER A 101 3.34 22.92 -8.69
CA SER A 101 4.67 23.25 -9.22
C SER A 101 4.83 22.70 -10.63
N GLY A 102 5.18 23.54 -11.60
CA GLY A 102 5.32 23.14 -13.01
C GLY A 102 4.01 23.03 -13.81
N ALA A 103 2.82 23.21 -13.19
CA ALA A 103 1.56 23.13 -13.93
C ALA A 103 1.30 24.35 -14.83
N LEU A 104 1.73 25.55 -14.42
CA LEU A 104 1.66 26.77 -15.23
C LEU A 104 2.96 26.99 -15.99
N THR A 105 3.21 26.17 -17.01
CA THR A 105 4.35 26.37 -17.91
C THR A 105 4.20 27.68 -18.70
N PRO A 106 5.28 28.28 -19.23
CA PRO A 106 5.19 29.47 -20.06
C PRO A 106 4.22 29.35 -21.24
N THR A 107 4.04 28.14 -21.77
CA THR A 107 3.06 27.85 -22.83
C THR A 107 1.63 27.91 -22.29
N ILE A 108 1.35 27.23 -21.18
CA ILE A 108 0.02 27.25 -20.54
C ILE A 108 -0.36 28.66 -20.07
N GLU A 109 0.60 29.45 -19.56
CA GLU A 109 0.34 30.84 -19.17
C GLU A 109 -0.13 31.72 -20.34
N LYS A 110 0.37 31.48 -21.55
CA LYS A 110 -0.08 32.19 -22.77
C LYS A 110 -1.46 31.73 -23.25
N GLU A 111 -1.85 30.52 -22.92
CA GLU A 111 -3.13 29.90 -23.32
C GLU A 111 -4.26 30.13 -22.31
N LEU A 112 -4.02 30.88 -21.23
CA LEU A 112 -5.02 31.18 -20.22
C LEU A 112 -6.24 31.88 -20.85
N PRO A 113 -7.45 31.30 -20.76
CA PRO A 113 -8.65 31.92 -21.33
C PRO A 113 -9.18 33.09 -20.49
N MET A 114 -8.64 33.28 -19.28
CA MET A 114 -8.93 34.40 -18.38
C MET A 114 -7.74 34.64 -17.47
N THR A 115 -7.62 35.84 -16.91
CA THR A 115 -6.55 36.15 -15.96
C THR A 115 -6.74 35.37 -14.65
N LYS A 116 -5.64 35.18 -13.89
CA LYS A 116 -5.67 34.55 -12.57
C LYS A 116 -6.65 35.27 -11.61
N ASP A 117 -6.74 36.61 -11.70
CA ASP A 117 -7.65 37.41 -10.88
C ASP A 117 -9.13 37.26 -11.32
N GLN A 118 -9.40 37.20 -12.63
CA GLN A 118 -10.74 36.89 -13.14
C GLN A 118 -11.19 35.48 -12.73
N ALA A 119 -10.29 34.51 -12.76
CA ALA A 119 -10.56 33.16 -12.27
C ALA A 119 -10.92 33.19 -10.77
N PHE A 120 -10.15 33.92 -9.95
CA PHE A 120 -10.47 34.13 -8.54
C PHE A 120 -11.86 34.74 -8.34
N GLN A 121 -12.19 35.83 -9.02
CA GLN A 121 -13.50 36.49 -8.90
C GLN A 121 -14.65 35.54 -9.23
N ARG A 122 -14.53 34.78 -10.33
CA ARG A 122 -15.57 33.82 -10.75
C ARG A 122 -15.78 32.70 -9.73
N VAL A 123 -14.71 32.15 -9.18
CA VAL A 123 -14.79 31.14 -8.13
C VAL A 123 -15.32 31.74 -6.83
N TYR A 124 -14.96 32.99 -6.51
CA TYR A 124 -15.43 33.71 -5.33
C TYR A 124 -16.94 33.96 -5.38
N GLU A 125 -17.49 34.36 -6.53
CA GLU A 125 -18.93 34.47 -6.73
C GLU A 125 -19.64 33.12 -6.54
N GLY A 126 -19.07 32.03 -7.07
CA GLY A 126 -19.59 30.68 -6.84
C GLY A 126 -19.61 30.29 -5.36
N ALA A 127 -18.55 30.64 -4.63
CA ALA A 127 -18.45 30.42 -3.18
C ALA A 127 -19.50 31.23 -2.41
N GLN A 128 -19.73 32.50 -2.78
CA GLN A 128 -20.75 33.35 -2.18
C GLN A 128 -22.17 32.80 -2.39
N LYS A 129 -22.42 32.15 -3.53
CA LYS A 129 -23.69 31.50 -3.83
C LYS A 129 -23.86 30.13 -3.16
N GLY A 130 -22.86 29.65 -2.42
CA GLY A 130 -22.93 28.41 -1.64
C GLY A 130 -22.37 27.17 -2.33
N CYS A 131 -21.62 27.30 -3.43
CA CYS A 131 -20.89 26.16 -3.99
C CYS A 131 -19.78 25.73 -3.01
N SER A 132 -19.89 24.50 -2.50
CA SER A 132 -18.97 23.95 -1.51
C SER A 132 -17.53 23.89 -2.04
N TYR A 133 -17.32 23.43 -3.28
CA TYR A 133 -15.98 23.36 -3.86
C TYR A 133 -15.36 24.73 -4.13
N CYS A 134 -16.17 25.70 -4.57
CA CYS A 134 -15.69 27.07 -4.72
C CYS A 134 -15.27 27.66 -3.37
N ALA A 135 -16.07 27.47 -2.31
CA ALA A 135 -15.69 27.91 -0.96
C ALA A 135 -14.36 27.27 -0.50
N TYR A 136 -14.17 25.98 -0.77
CA TYR A 136 -12.89 25.30 -0.52
C TYR A 136 -11.72 25.87 -1.33
N ALA A 137 -11.91 26.12 -2.63
CA ALA A 137 -10.87 26.71 -3.49
C ALA A 137 -10.49 28.12 -3.02
N ILE A 138 -11.47 28.93 -2.61
CA ILE A 138 -11.22 30.27 -2.05
C ILE A 138 -10.51 30.18 -0.70
N ALA A 139 -10.89 29.25 0.17
CA ALA A 139 -10.17 29.03 1.43
C ALA A 139 -8.68 28.73 1.19
N ASN A 140 -8.37 27.86 0.22
CA ASN A 140 -7.00 27.50 -0.13
C ASN A 140 -6.18 28.71 -0.62
N VAL A 141 -6.79 29.61 -1.39
CA VAL A 141 -6.12 30.86 -1.85
C VAL A 141 -5.62 31.69 -0.66
N PHE A 142 -6.36 31.75 0.44
CA PHE A 142 -5.95 32.47 1.64
C PHE A 142 -5.01 31.65 2.52
N GLN A 143 -5.34 30.39 2.79
CA GLN A 143 -4.57 29.49 3.66
C GLN A 143 -3.11 29.40 3.24
N TRP A 144 -2.86 29.35 1.93
CA TRP A 144 -1.53 29.09 1.41
C TRP A 144 -0.85 30.31 0.79
N GLY A 145 -1.45 31.49 0.92
CA GLY A 145 -0.79 32.75 0.54
C GLY A 145 -0.96 33.20 -0.91
N ASP A 146 -1.70 32.45 -1.75
CA ASP A 146 -1.92 32.79 -3.17
C ASP A 146 -2.64 34.14 -3.34
N TYR A 147 -3.37 34.60 -2.33
CA TYR A 147 -4.01 35.92 -2.30
C TYR A 147 -3.06 37.09 -2.60
N ARG A 148 -1.75 36.91 -2.37
CA ARG A 148 -0.72 37.94 -2.66
C ARG A 148 -0.54 38.18 -4.15
N LEU A 149 -0.83 37.18 -4.97
CA LEU A 149 -0.73 37.19 -6.43
C LEU A 149 -2.03 37.66 -7.11
N LEU A 150 -3.09 37.87 -6.33
CA LEU A 150 -4.45 38.11 -6.80
C LEU A 150 -4.95 39.46 -6.27
N PRO A 151 -4.96 40.54 -7.08
CA PRO A 151 -5.41 41.86 -6.66
C PRO A 151 -6.75 41.89 -5.91
N SER A 152 -7.73 41.12 -6.39
CA SER A 152 -9.06 41.03 -5.78
C SER A 152 -9.04 40.33 -4.43
N ALA A 153 -8.26 39.25 -4.29
CA ALA A 153 -8.09 38.57 -3.00
C ALA A 153 -7.33 39.45 -1.99
N ARG A 154 -6.31 40.19 -2.46
CA ARG A 154 -5.57 41.15 -1.64
C ARG A 154 -6.46 42.28 -1.13
N LYS A 155 -7.42 42.74 -1.95
CA LYS A 155 -8.42 43.73 -1.52
C LYS A 155 -9.25 43.23 -0.34
N ILE A 156 -9.72 41.97 -0.37
CA ILE A 156 -10.47 41.34 0.74
C ILE A 156 -9.62 41.32 2.03
N VAL A 157 -8.33 41.01 1.92
CA VAL A 157 -7.42 41.05 3.09
C VAL A 157 -7.24 42.48 3.61
N ASN A 158 -7.26 43.48 2.74
CA ASN A 158 -7.04 44.89 3.09
C ASN A 158 -8.33 45.63 3.51
N GLU A 159 -9.51 45.02 3.38
CA GLU A 159 -10.77 45.63 3.81
C GLU A 159 -10.74 45.93 5.32
N GLY A 160 -10.92 47.22 5.66
CA GLY A 160 -10.87 47.73 7.04
C GLY A 160 -9.50 48.26 7.53
N GLU A 161 -8.49 48.38 6.67
CA GLU A 161 -7.23 49.07 7.03
C GLU A 161 -7.33 50.60 6.81
N PRO A 162 -6.93 51.44 7.79
CA PRO A 162 -6.96 52.89 7.63
C PRO A 162 -5.93 53.40 6.61
N SER A 163 -6.26 54.50 5.92
CA SER A 163 -5.46 55.14 4.85
C SER A 163 -3.99 55.42 5.21
N GLY A 164 -3.14 55.52 4.17
CA GLY A 164 -1.68 55.44 4.16
C GLY A 164 -0.83 56.26 5.15
N VAL A 165 -1.40 57.19 5.92
CA VAL A 165 -0.68 57.93 6.98
C VAL A 165 -0.49 57.07 8.24
N VAL A 166 -1.42 56.15 8.53
CA VAL A 166 -1.31 55.22 9.68
C VAL A 166 -0.31 54.08 9.39
N HIS A 167 -0.14 53.73 8.11
CA HIS A 167 0.75 52.67 7.64
C HIS A 167 2.25 53.00 7.88
N PHE A 168 2.60 54.29 7.91
CA PHE A 168 3.96 54.78 8.23
C PHE A 168 4.32 54.68 9.72
N PHE A 169 3.35 54.88 10.63
CA PHE A 169 3.59 54.73 12.07
C PHE A 169 3.62 53.26 12.51
N LYS A 170 2.90 52.39 11.79
CA LYS A 170 2.81 50.95 12.04
C LYS A 170 4.04 50.15 11.60
N SER A 171 4.78 50.63 10.58
CA SER A 171 6.03 50.00 10.14
C SER A 171 7.15 50.00 11.19
N LEU A 172 6.96 50.66 12.34
CA LEU A 172 7.86 50.59 13.50
C LEU A 172 7.62 49.33 14.38
N PHE A 173 6.53 48.58 14.17
CA PHE A 173 6.18 47.34 14.90
C PHE A 173 5.95 46.16 13.92
N VAL A 174 6.90 45.97 12.99
CA VAL A 174 6.81 45.01 11.86
C VAL A 174 6.35 43.60 12.26
N GLN A 175 6.82 43.06 13.39
CA GLN A 175 6.45 41.71 13.84
C GLN A 175 4.98 41.59 14.30
N VAL A 176 4.44 42.65 14.93
CA VAL A 176 3.05 42.64 15.44
C VAL A 176 2.05 42.76 14.28
N ASP A 177 2.36 43.56 13.27
CA ASP A 177 1.52 43.69 12.07
C ASP A 177 1.55 42.43 11.18
N GLN A 178 2.69 41.75 11.06
CA GLN A 178 2.76 40.47 10.33
C GLN A 178 1.92 39.37 11.01
N ARG A 179 1.99 39.26 12.34
CA ARG A 179 1.18 38.29 13.10
C ARG A 179 -0.32 38.60 13.01
N ARG A 180 -0.68 39.88 13.05
CA ARG A 180 -2.08 40.32 12.90
C ARG A 180 -2.63 40.02 11.51
N LEU A 181 -1.83 40.28 10.48
CA LEU A 181 -2.18 39.96 9.09
C LEU A 181 -2.34 38.44 8.89
N ALA A 182 -1.38 37.65 9.41
CA ALA A 182 -1.47 36.19 9.36
C ALA A 182 -2.75 35.68 10.03
N ASN A 183 -3.06 36.14 11.25
CA ASN A 183 -4.29 35.77 11.94
C ASN A 183 -5.56 36.16 11.15
N LYS A 184 -5.58 37.33 10.52
CA LYS A 184 -6.71 37.77 9.68
C LYS A 184 -6.89 36.86 8.46
N VAL A 185 -5.81 36.54 7.77
CA VAL A 185 -5.84 35.65 6.59
C VAL A 185 -6.28 34.24 6.98
N THR A 186 -5.75 33.69 8.08
CA THR A 186 -6.18 32.38 8.59
C THR A 186 -7.67 32.39 8.98
N ALA A 187 -8.17 33.46 9.60
CA ALA A 187 -9.59 33.59 9.94
C ALA A 187 -10.49 33.63 8.68
N ILE A 188 -10.06 34.31 7.62
CA ILE A 188 -10.77 34.32 6.33
C ILE A 188 -10.81 32.90 5.75
N ALA A 189 -9.67 32.20 5.74
CA ALA A 189 -9.60 30.81 5.26
C ALA A 189 -10.54 29.90 6.05
N GLN A 190 -10.50 29.96 7.39
CA GLN A 190 -11.38 29.19 8.28
C GLN A 190 -12.87 29.47 8.01
N GLN A 191 -13.26 30.73 7.82
CA GLN A 191 -14.65 31.08 7.50
C GLN A 191 -15.13 30.42 6.20
N TRP A 192 -14.29 30.39 5.16
CA TRP A 192 -14.62 29.74 3.90
C TRP A 192 -14.62 28.21 4.01
N LEU A 193 -13.72 27.62 4.79
CA LEU A 193 -13.73 26.19 5.05
C LEU A 193 -14.98 25.76 5.83
N HIS A 194 -15.41 26.53 6.84
CA HIS A 194 -16.67 26.29 7.57
C HIS A 194 -17.87 26.33 6.63
N LYS A 195 -17.93 27.31 5.72
CA LYS A 195 -18.98 27.37 4.68
C LYS A 195 -18.93 26.16 3.75
N SER A 196 -17.74 25.74 3.36
CA SER A 196 -17.52 24.56 2.51
C SER A 196 -18.00 23.28 3.20
N ALA A 197 -17.65 23.10 4.47
CA ALA A 197 -18.04 21.96 5.30
C ALA A 197 -19.56 21.92 5.53
N ALA A 198 -20.17 23.06 5.88
CA ALA A 198 -21.62 23.19 6.05
C ALA A 198 -22.38 22.92 4.73
N ALA A 199 -21.76 23.17 3.59
CA ALA A 199 -22.29 22.86 2.26
C ALA A 199 -21.98 21.42 1.79
N GLY A 200 -21.48 20.55 2.67
CA GLY A 200 -21.34 19.11 2.46
C GLY A 200 -19.94 18.63 2.08
N LEU A 201 -18.95 19.50 1.86
CA LEU A 201 -17.62 19.06 1.43
C LEU A 201 -16.80 18.51 2.62
N VAL A 202 -16.73 17.18 2.74
CA VAL A 202 -16.12 16.49 3.89
C VAL A 202 -14.62 16.79 4.06
N ILE A 203 -13.87 16.95 2.97
CA ILE A 203 -12.43 17.21 3.03
C ILE A 203 -12.10 18.60 3.64
N ALA A 204 -13.08 19.51 3.70
CA ALA A 204 -12.88 20.82 4.33
C ALA A 204 -12.53 20.72 5.83
N TYR A 205 -13.02 19.68 6.53
CA TYR A 205 -12.65 19.42 7.93
C TYR A 205 -11.16 19.13 8.09
N ARG A 206 -10.51 18.47 7.13
CA ARG A 206 -9.05 18.24 7.13
C ARG A 206 -8.28 19.54 7.15
N ASN A 207 -8.65 20.49 6.30
CA ASN A 207 -7.97 21.78 6.25
C ASN A 207 -8.29 22.64 7.48
N LEU A 208 -9.52 22.58 8.01
CA LEU A 208 -9.87 23.25 9.27
C LEU A 208 -8.97 22.77 10.41
N ARG A 209 -8.83 21.45 10.56
CA ARG A 209 -7.95 20.85 11.57
C ARG A 209 -6.52 21.38 11.45
N LEU A 210 -5.95 21.36 10.24
CA LEU A 210 -4.59 21.86 10.00
C LEU A 210 -4.45 23.32 10.45
N THR A 211 -5.40 24.19 10.10
CA THR A 211 -5.33 25.61 10.51
C THR A 211 -5.40 25.80 12.03
N TYR A 212 -6.19 25.00 12.76
CA TYR A 212 -6.27 25.10 14.22
C TYR A 212 -5.04 24.48 14.91
N ALA A 213 -4.49 23.40 14.36
CA ALA A 213 -3.24 22.80 14.82
C ALA A 213 -2.06 23.78 14.70
N GLU A 214 -1.93 24.48 13.57
CA GLU A 214 -0.90 25.52 13.35
C GLU A 214 -1.04 26.70 14.32
N GLN A 215 -2.26 27.00 14.76
CA GLN A 215 -2.55 28.02 15.78
C GLN A 215 -2.37 27.50 17.22
N ASN A 216 -2.04 26.21 17.40
CA ASN A 216 -2.03 25.52 18.69
C ASN A 216 -3.38 25.65 19.44
N ASN A 217 -4.48 25.73 18.71
CA ASN A 217 -5.83 25.84 19.26
C ASN A 217 -6.48 24.45 19.39
N LYS A 218 -6.03 23.70 20.41
CA LYS A 218 -6.45 22.31 20.63
C LYS A 218 -7.96 22.14 20.78
N ALA A 219 -8.66 23.09 21.39
CA ALA A 219 -10.10 23.00 21.61
C ALA A 219 -10.88 23.03 20.29
N MET A 220 -10.51 23.94 19.38
CA MET A 220 -11.14 24.01 18.06
C MET A 220 -10.67 22.88 17.13
N GLU A 221 -9.40 22.46 17.23
CA GLU A 221 -8.92 21.30 16.49
C GLU A 221 -9.74 20.05 16.83
N GLU A 222 -9.93 19.79 18.12
CA GLU A 222 -10.74 18.68 18.61
C GLU A 222 -12.20 18.77 18.16
N GLN A 223 -12.82 19.95 18.27
CA GLN A 223 -14.19 20.15 17.82
C GLN A 223 -14.35 19.76 16.34
N VAL A 224 -13.44 20.24 15.49
CA VAL A 224 -13.43 19.94 14.05
C VAL A 224 -13.17 18.47 13.77
N ILE A 225 -12.36 17.79 14.58
CA ILE A 225 -12.13 16.34 14.47
C ILE A 225 -13.45 15.59 14.69
N PHE A 226 -14.20 15.90 15.74
CA PHE A 226 -15.49 15.25 16.00
C PHE A 226 -16.54 15.58 14.93
N GLU A 227 -16.59 16.83 14.45
CA GLU A 227 -17.48 17.24 13.35
C GLU A 227 -17.15 16.49 12.05
N GLY A 228 -15.86 16.37 11.71
CA GLY A 228 -15.41 15.62 10.53
C GLY A 228 -15.66 14.12 10.64
N ALA A 229 -15.51 13.54 11.84
CA ALA A 229 -15.84 12.14 12.10
C ALA A 229 -17.36 11.89 11.99
N ALA A 230 -18.18 12.83 12.45
CA ALA A 230 -19.64 12.78 12.26
C ALA A 230 -20.04 12.90 10.78
N ALA A 231 -19.30 13.70 10.00
CA ALA A 231 -19.48 13.83 8.56
C ALA A 231 -18.99 12.62 7.74
N GLY A 232 -18.39 11.62 8.37
CA GLY A 232 -17.99 10.38 7.72
C GLY A 232 -16.53 10.31 7.24
N LEU A 233 -15.69 11.29 7.55
CA LEU A 233 -14.30 11.32 7.08
C LEU A 233 -13.43 10.33 7.88
N PRO A 234 -12.84 9.27 7.25
CA PRO A 234 -12.15 8.20 7.98
C PRO A 234 -10.97 8.66 8.83
N LEU A 235 -10.10 9.53 8.29
CA LEU A 235 -8.99 10.13 9.06
C LEU A 235 -9.47 10.81 10.34
N MET A 236 -10.64 11.45 10.31
CA MET A 236 -11.19 12.11 11.49
C MET A 236 -11.80 11.12 12.47
N MET A 237 -12.32 9.98 11.99
CA MET A 237 -12.75 8.89 12.87
C MET A 237 -11.57 8.34 13.66
N TYR A 238 -10.43 8.08 13.00
CA TYR A 238 -9.21 7.65 13.70
C TYR A 238 -8.81 8.66 14.80
N LEU A 239 -8.73 9.94 14.45
CA LEU A 239 -8.34 10.99 15.41
C LEU A 239 -9.36 11.15 16.56
N ALA A 240 -10.65 11.05 16.27
CA ALA A 240 -11.70 11.08 17.29
C ALA A 240 -11.59 9.87 18.24
N GLY A 241 -11.31 8.69 17.68
CA GLY A 241 -11.05 7.48 18.44
C GLY A 241 -9.83 7.61 19.35
N ASP A 242 -8.73 8.18 18.84
CA ASP A 242 -7.50 8.41 19.62
C ASP A 242 -7.73 9.41 20.78
N ILE A 243 -8.50 10.48 20.54
CA ILE A 243 -8.90 11.41 21.60
C ILE A 243 -9.74 10.70 22.66
N CYS A 244 -10.75 9.90 22.26
CA CYS A 244 -11.54 9.11 23.20
C CYS A 244 -10.69 8.10 23.99
N LYS A 245 -9.74 7.43 23.34
CA LYS A 245 -8.78 6.50 23.96
C LYS A 245 -7.95 7.23 25.03
N SER A 246 -7.42 8.42 24.72
CA SER A 246 -6.64 9.23 25.66
C SER A 246 -7.43 9.68 26.90
N ARG A 247 -8.77 9.71 26.81
CA ARG A 247 -9.71 10.05 27.89
C ARG A 247 -10.18 8.84 28.69
N GLY A 248 -9.80 7.63 28.30
CA GLY A 248 -10.34 6.39 28.86
C GLY A 248 -11.77 6.06 28.39
N GLU A 249 -12.28 6.75 27.37
CA GLU A 249 -13.61 6.52 26.77
C GLU A 249 -13.55 5.36 25.75
N HIS A 250 -13.07 4.21 26.19
CA HIS A 250 -12.68 3.09 25.34
C HIS A 250 -13.79 2.49 24.47
N GLU A 251 -15.02 2.40 24.97
CA GLU A 251 -16.18 1.92 24.19
C GLU A 251 -16.47 2.88 23.01
N ARG A 252 -16.36 4.18 23.26
CA ARG A 252 -16.58 5.23 22.26
C ARG A 252 -15.40 5.34 21.29
N ALA A 253 -14.18 5.11 21.77
CA ALA A 253 -13.01 5.00 20.92
C ALA A 253 -13.14 3.84 19.92
N LEU A 254 -13.52 2.66 20.43
CA LEU A 254 -13.77 1.48 19.58
C LEU A 254 -14.89 1.73 18.57
N GLU A 255 -15.96 2.44 18.93
CA GLU A 255 -17.02 2.81 17.98
C GLU A 255 -16.46 3.61 16.78
N TYR A 256 -15.59 4.60 17.03
CA TYR A 256 -14.95 5.34 15.95
C TYR A 256 -14.00 4.47 15.11
N PHE A 257 -13.20 3.63 15.75
CA PHE A 257 -12.29 2.73 15.04
C PHE A 257 -13.04 1.69 14.20
N GLU A 258 -14.14 1.11 14.69
CA GLU A 258 -15.01 0.20 13.91
C GLU A 258 -15.60 0.89 12.69
N ARG A 259 -16.07 2.13 12.83
CA ARG A 259 -16.61 2.92 11.71
C ARG A 259 -15.57 3.17 10.64
N GLY A 260 -14.34 3.54 11.01
CA GLY A 260 -13.24 3.71 10.06
C GLY A 260 -12.75 2.37 9.48
N ALA A 261 -12.74 1.29 10.27
CA ALA A 261 -12.39 -0.05 9.83
C ALA A 261 -13.40 -0.61 8.81
N ALA A 262 -14.68 -0.29 8.94
CA ALA A 262 -15.71 -0.61 7.94
C ALA A 262 -15.43 0.07 6.58
N MET A 263 -14.66 1.16 6.59
CA MET A 263 -14.25 1.91 5.40
C MET A 263 -12.84 1.53 4.93
N ASN A 264 -12.21 0.53 5.55
CA ASN A 264 -10.85 0.07 5.25
C ASN A 264 -9.74 1.09 5.58
N ASN A 265 -9.95 1.97 6.56
CA ASN A 265 -8.88 2.85 7.06
C ASN A 265 -7.84 2.04 7.86
N GLY A 266 -6.57 2.03 7.42
CA GLY A 266 -5.49 1.24 8.02
C GLY A 266 -5.26 1.54 9.51
N MET A 267 -5.25 2.81 9.90
CA MET A 267 -5.06 3.22 11.31
C MET A 267 -6.21 2.77 12.21
N CYS A 268 -7.46 2.89 11.72
CA CYS A 268 -8.63 2.40 12.44
C CYS A 268 -8.65 0.87 12.55
N LEU A 269 -8.26 0.16 11.49
CA LEU A 269 -8.12 -1.30 11.51
C LEU A 269 -7.09 -1.73 12.56
N ARG A 270 -5.91 -1.09 12.58
CA ARG A 270 -4.86 -1.35 13.57
C ARG A 270 -5.38 -1.14 15.00
N GLU A 271 -5.96 0.02 15.28
CA GLU A 271 -6.45 0.34 16.62
C GLU A 271 -7.61 -0.57 17.05
N ALA A 272 -8.58 -0.83 16.18
CA ALA A 272 -9.66 -1.76 16.48
C ALA A 272 -9.13 -3.18 16.76
N ALA A 273 -8.12 -3.63 16.00
CA ALA A 273 -7.48 -4.92 16.25
C ALA A 273 -6.86 -5.00 17.65
N GLU A 274 -6.17 -3.95 18.11
CA GLU A 274 -5.61 -3.88 19.47
C GLU A 274 -6.69 -4.02 20.55
N TYR A 275 -7.86 -3.39 20.37
CA TYR A 275 -8.96 -3.51 21.33
C TYR A 275 -9.47 -4.94 21.49
N TYR A 276 -9.53 -5.71 20.39
CA TYR A 276 -9.98 -7.10 20.44
C TYR A 276 -8.86 -8.07 20.81
N ALA A 277 -7.61 -7.78 20.47
CA ALA A 277 -6.47 -8.61 20.85
C ALA A 277 -6.12 -8.44 22.33
N LYS A 278 -6.11 -7.20 22.81
CA LYS A 278 -5.59 -6.79 24.14
C LYS A 278 -6.63 -5.99 24.94
N PRO A 279 -7.78 -6.57 25.26
CA PRO A 279 -8.84 -5.85 25.96
C PRO A 279 -8.46 -5.43 27.37
N CYS A 280 -7.58 -6.12 28.09
CA CYS A 280 -7.21 -5.71 29.44
C CYS A 280 -6.33 -4.45 29.49
N GLU A 281 -5.53 -4.23 28.45
CA GLU A 281 -4.75 -2.99 28.26
C GLU A 281 -5.65 -1.84 27.82
N SER A 282 -6.73 -2.16 27.10
CA SER A 282 -7.63 -1.20 26.49
C SER A 282 -8.87 -0.91 27.33
N ASN A 283 -9.73 -1.88 27.66
CA ASN A 283 -10.81 -1.80 28.64
C ASN A 283 -11.40 -3.20 28.94
N LYS A 284 -11.42 -3.63 30.21
CA LYS A 284 -11.94 -4.95 30.65
C LYS A 284 -13.39 -5.25 30.24
N ARG A 285 -14.18 -4.25 29.83
CA ARG A 285 -15.56 -4.44 29.35
C ARG A 285 -15.64 -4.92 27.90
N ILE A 286 -14.61 -4.66 27.11
CA ILE A 286 -14.52 -5.12 25.73
C ILE A 286 -14.02 -6.57 25.81
N SER A 287 -14.78 -7.51 25.28
CA SER A 287 -14.37 -8.92 25.29
C SER A 287 -13.26 -9.15 24.26
N GLN A 288 -12.34 -10.05 24.59
CA GLN A 288 -11.32 -10.48 23.65
C GLN A 288 -11.98 -11.19 22.46
N ASP A 289 -11.50 -10.90 21.25
CA ASP A 289 -11.91 -11.59 20.03
C ASP A 289 -10.70 -11.69 19.08
N ILE A 290 -9.91 -12.75 19.25
CA ILE A 290 -8.68 -12.94 18.47
C ILE A 290 -8.99 -13.18 16.99
N GLN A 291 -10.15 -13.74 16.64
CA GLN A 291 -10.51 -13.94 15.23
C GLN A 291 -10.80 -12.59 14.55
N LYS A 292 -11.54 -11.72 15.23
CA LYS A 292 -11.81 -10.37 14.74
C LYS A 292 -10.53 -9.52 14.70
N ALA A 293 -9.68 -9.61 15.72
CA ALA A 293 -8.38 -8.95 15.75
C ALA A 293 -7.50 -9.38 14.57
N LEU A 294 -7.37 -10.70 14.34
CA LEU A 294 -6.59 -11.21 13.21
C LEU A 294 -7.13 -10.70 11.88
N LYS A 295 -8.46 -10.74 11.68
CA LYS A 295 -9.10 -10.20 10.47
C LYS A 295 -8.74 -8.73 10.24
N TYR A 296 -8.65 -7.93 11.29
CA TYR A 296 -8.31 -6.51 11.18
C TYR A 296 -6.82 -6.26 10.97
N TYR A 297 -5.93 -6.98 11.67
CA TYR A 297 -4.48 -6.90 11.40
C TYR A 297 -4.14 -7.29 9.96
N GLU A 298 -4.76 -8.35 9.45
CA GLU A 298 -4.65 -8.71 8.04
C GLU A 298 -5.10 -7.56 7.16
N ARG A 299 -6.36 -7.13 7.27
CA ARG A 299 -6.87 -6.04 6.42
C ARG A 299 -5.98 -4.79 6.47
N ALA A 300 -5.40 -4.46 7.62
CA ALA A 300 -4.45 -3.37 7.75
C ALA A 300 -3.14 -3.65 6.99
N ALA A 301 -2.62 -4.87 7.04
CA ALA A 301 -1.40 -5.28 6.35
C ALA A 301 -1.48 -5.28 4.80
N ILE A 302 -2.68 -5.31 4.21
CA ILE A 302 -2.89 -5.16 2.75
C ILE A 302 -3.44 -3.79 2.34
N SER A 303 -3.78 -2.96 3.32
CA SER A 303 -4.22 -1.58 3.13
C SER A 303 -3.13 -0.66 3.68
N PRO A 304 -1.91 -0.67 3.10
CA PRO A 304 -0.77 0.11 3.61
C PRO A 304 -1.06 1.61 3.61
N ASP A 305 -2.02 2.05 2.80
CA ASP A 305 -2.63 3.36 2.86
C ASP A 305 -2.91 3.82 4.31
N TYR A 306 -2.24 4.90 4.72
CA TYR A 306 -2.19 5.51 6.07
C TYR A 306 -1.33 4.85 7.13
N LEU A 307 -0.77 3.66 6.91
CA LEU A 307 0.21 3.13 7.83
C LEU A 307 1.57 3.69 7.43
N ASP A 308 2.28 4.29 8.38
CA ASP A 308 3.70 4.46 8.17
C ASP A 308 4.37 3.07 8.11
N PHE A 309 5.61 3.04 7.62
CA PHE A 309 6.35 1.79 7.46
C PHE A 309 6.40 0.94 8.75
N ASN A 310 6.47 1.58 9.93
CA ASN A 310 6.58 0.87 11.20
C ASN A 310 5.23 0.29 11.62
N ASP A 311 4.15 1.05 11.46
CA ASP A 311 2.80 0.58 11.71
C ASP A 311 2.41 -0.55 10.75
N HIS A 312 2.84 -0.49 9.49
CA HIS A 312 2.65 -1.57 8.52
C HIS A 312 3.41 -2.84 8.92
N ALA A 313 4.68 -2.69 9.29
CA ALA A 313 5.49 -3.80 9.80
C ALA A 313 4.87 -4.40 11.07
N TYR A 314 4.35 -3.55 11.96
CA TYR A 314 3.68 -3.97 13.19
C TYR A 314 2.44 -4.80 12.91
N VAL A 315 1.47 -4.31 12.13
CA VAL A 315 0.22 -5.08 11.86
C VAL A 315 0.48 -6.37 11.13
N THR A 316 1.44 -6.38 10.20
CA THR A 316 1.86 -7.57 9.47
C THR A 316 2.45 -8.60 10.44
N MET A 317 3.31 -8.16 11.36
CA MET A 317 3.89 -9.01 12.39
C MET A 317 2.83 -9.56 13.35
N GLN A 318 1.85 -8.74 13.78
CA GLN A 318 0.75 -9.22 14.62
C GLN A 318 -0.08 -10.30 13.93
N ALA A 319 -0.37 -10.15 12.63
CA ALA A 319 -1.06 -11.17 11.85
C ALA A 319 -0.24 -12.48 11.75
N ILE A 320 1.07 -12.38 11.51
CA ILE A 320 1.98 -13.54 11.47
C ILE A 320 2.00 -14.26 12.82
N ILE A 321 2.13 -13.52 13.93
CA ILE A 321 2.17 -14.07 15.29
C ILE A 321 0.88 -14.83 15.58
N LEU A 322 -0.28 -14.18 15.42
CA LEU A 322 -1.58 -14.77 15.73
C LEU A 322 -1.86 -16.03 14.90
N ARG A 323 -1.53 -16.01 13.60
CA ARG A 323 -1.67 -17.20 12.75
C ARG A 323 -0.72 -18.32 13.15
N THR A 324 0.55 -18.01 13.37
CA THR A 324 1.57 -19.04 13.62
C THR A 324 1.33 -19.73 14.96
N LEU A 325 0.98 -18.97 16.00
CA LEU A 325 0.77 -19.50 17.35
C LEU A 325 -0.54 -20.29 17.51
N ASN A 326 -1.49 -20.19 16.55
CA ASN A 326 -2.76 -20.91 16.58
C ASN A 326 -3.52 -20.73 17.92
N ILE A 327 -3.53 -19.50 18.43
CA ILE A 327 -4.24 -19.15 19.66
C ILE A 327 -5.75 -19.38 19.42
N ASP A 328 -6.42 -20.04 20.36
CA ASP A 328 -7.85 -20.38 20.30
C ASP A 328 -8.28 -21.28 19.13
N GLY A 329 -7.37 -22.06 18.54
CA GLY A 329 -7.70 -23.04 17.51
C GLY A 329 -8.01 -22.43 16.14
N GLN A 330 -7.42 -21.28 15.83
CA GLN A 330 -7.52 -20.66 14.50
C GLN A 330 -6.86 -21.53 13.41
N SER A 331 -7.56 -21.72 12.29
CA SER A 331 -6.98 -22.44 11.15
C SER A 331 -5.67 -21.79 10.69
N GLN A 332 -4.57 -22.53 10.80
CA GLN A 332 -3.25 -22.12 10.32
C GLN A 332 -3.23 -22.14 8.79
N ASP A 333 -3.37 -20.97 8.20
CA ASP A 333 -3.22 -20.76 6.76
C ASP A 333 -1.76 -20.48 6.44
N TRP A 334 -1.01 -21.55 6.17
CA TRP A 334 0.43 -21.46 5.95
C TRP A 334 0.83 -20.64 4.72
N SER A 335 0.03 -20.59 3.65
CA SER A 335 0.32 -19.68 2.52
C SER A 335 0.02 -18.24 2.86
N ARG A 336 -1.01 -17.96 3.66
CA ARG A 336 -1.21 -16.57 4.12
C ARG A 336 -0.06 -16.12 5.02
N ILE A 337 0.44 -16.98 5.90
CA ILE A 337 1.65 -16.71 6.69
C ILE A 337 2.85 -16.48 5.76
N ALA A 338 3.08 -17.35 4.77
CA ALA A 338 4.15 -17.19 3.79
C ALA A 338 4.05 -15.88 3.01
N HIS A 339 2.85 -15.49 2.58
CA HIS A 339 2.60 -14.24 1.87
C HIS A 339 2.82 -13.01 2.76
N LEU A 340 2.38 -13.06 4.02
CA LEU A 340 2.69 -12.01 5.00
C LEU A 340 4.21 -11.89 5.23
N LEU A 341 4.92 -13.03 5.30
CA LEU A 341 6.38 -13.09 5.46
C LEU A 341 7.17 -12.53 4.26
N GLN A 342 6.50 -12.30 3.12
CA GLN A 342 7.08 -11.68 1.92
C GLN A 342 6.90 -10.15 1.89
N GLN A 343 6.15 -9.57 2.83
CA GLN A 343 5.89 -8.13 2.84
C GLN A 343 7.18 -7.34 3.12
N PRO A 344 7.52 -6.31 2.31
CA PRO A 344 8.77 -5.56 2.50
C PRO A 344 8.90 -4.90 3.88
N ALA A 345 7.78 -4.45 4.46
CA ALA A 345 7.75 -3.70 5.70
C ALA A 345 8.43 -4.45 6.88
N ILE A 346 8.30 -5.78 6.92
CA ILE A 346 8.78 -6.59 8.04
C ILE A 346 10.24 -7.03 7.93
N TYR A 347 10.91 -6.83 6.78
CA TYR A 347 12.33 -7.22 6.63
C TYR A 347 13.30 -6.40 7.49
N THR A 348 12.83 -5.28 8.05
CA THR A 348 13.61 -4.51 9.04
C THR A 348 13.51 -5.06 10.46
N LEU A 349 12.69 -6.09 10.70
CA LEU A 349 12.45 -6.64 12.03
C LEU A 349 13.26 -7.91 12.26
N ASP A 350 14.26 -7.86 13.16
CA ASP A 350 15.04 -9.04 13.58
C ASP A 350 14.17 -10.17 14.17
N ALA A 351 12.94 -9.86 14.61
CA ALA A 351 11.97 -10.83 15.13
C ALA A 351 11.34 -11.73 14.04
N ILE A 352 11.58 -11.47 12.75
CA ILE A 352 11.05 -12.28 11.65
C ILE A 352 11.79 -13.62 11.48
N TRP A 353 13.08 -13.67 11.83
CA TRP A 353 13.94 -14.82 11.53
C TRP A 353 13.43 -16.15 12.09
N PRO A 354 12.90 -16.24 13.32
CA PRO A 354 12.32 -17.49 13.81
C PRO A 354 11.15 -18.03 12.99
N TYR A 355 10.30 -17.13 12.46
CA TYR A 355 9.14 -17.50 11.65
C TYR A 355 9.58 -18.00 10.27
N LEU A 356 10.53 -17.31 9.63
CA LEU A 356 11.12 -17.76 8.37
C LEU A 356 11.84 -19.10 8.53
N ALA A 357 12.61 -19.27 9.62
CA ALA A 357 13.29 -20.53 9.92
C ALA A 357 12.30 -21.69 10.02
N TYR A 358 11.22 -21.53 10.80
CA TYR A 358 10.20 -22.56 10.95
C TYR A 358 9.49 -22.88 9.63
N VAL A 359 9.06 -21.85 8.89
CA VAL A 359 8.34 -22.00 7.63
C VAL A 359 9.18 -22.70 6.56
N PHE A 360 10.44 -22.30 6.37
CA PHE A 360 11.32 -22.93 5.38
C PHE A 360 11.78 -24.32 5.78
N THR A 361 12.04 -24.58 7.06
CA THR A 361 12.45 -25.91 7.54
C THR A 361 11.35 -26.95 7.33
N PHE A 362 10.11 -26.59 7.69
CA PHE A 362 8.97 -27.51 7.62
C PHE A 362 8.11 -27.34 6.35
N LYS A 363 8.61 -26.59 5.36
CA LYS A 363 8.00 -26.41 4.03
C LYS A 363 6.58 -25.81 4.07
N LYS A 364 6.27 -24.98 5.07
CA LYS A 364 4.93 -24.45 5.35
C LYS A 364 4.52 -23.33 4.37
N GLY A 365 3.74 -23.66 3.34
CA GLY A 365 3.22 -22.66 2.40
C GLY A 365 4.28 -22.05 1.48
N ASN A 366 5.45 -22.69 1.34
CA ASN A 366 6.54 -22.26 0.45
C ASN A 366 7.25 -23.49 -0.14
N THR A 367 7.90 -23.29 -1.30
CA THR A 367 8.77 -24.29 -1.94
C THR A 367 9.90 -24.73 -1.00
N PRO A 368 10.31 -26.01 -1.01
CA PRO A 368 11.42 -26.50 -0.20
C PRO A 368 12.72 -25.70 -0.40
N ALA A 369 13.20 -25.06 0.67
CA ALA A 369 14.42 -24.24 0.62
C ALA A 369 15.29 -24.48 1.87
N ILE A 370 15.81 -25.70 2.03
CA ILE A 370 16.56 -26.07 3.25
C ILE A 370 17.82 -25.21 3.48
N ARG A 371 18.45 -24.69 2.42
CA ARG A 371 19.58 -23.76 2.54
C ARG A 371 19.14 -22.43 3.17
N THR A 372 18.06 -21.86 2.67
CA THR A 372 17.43 -20.65 3.22
C THR A 372 16.99 -20.89 4.66
N ALA A 373 16.45 -22.08 4.96
CA ALA A 373 16.09 -22.46 6.33
C ALA A 373 17.30 -22.40 7.29
N ILE A 374 18.45 -22.95 6.88
CA ILE A 374 19.70 -22.88 7.65
C ILE A 374 20.17 -21.43 7.85
N GLU A 375 20.08 -20.60 6.80
CA GLU A 375 20.41 -19.17 6.91
C GLU A 375 19.51 -18.47 7.93
N CYS A 376 18.20 -18.69 7.88
CA CYS A 376 17.24 -18.13 8.84
C CYS A 376 17.50 -18.64 10.27
N VAL A 377 17.80 -19.94 10.45
CA VAL A 377 18.18 -20.50 11.77
C VAL A 377 19.43 -19.80 12.31
N ASN A 378 20.44 -19.58 11.47
CA ASN A 378 21.66 -18.89 11.87
C ASN A 378 21.41 -17.42 12.23
N GLN A 379 20.55 -16.72 11.50
CA GLN A 379 20.19 -15.33 11.83
C GLN A 379 19.37 -15.24 13.12
N ALA A 380 18.39 -16.13 13.30
CA ALA A 380 17.62 -16.22 14.54
C ALA A 380 18.54 -16.46 15.75
N SER A 381 19.48 -17.40 15.63
CA SER A 381 20.46 -17.69 16.67
C SER A 381 21.35 -16.47 17.00
N LYS A 382 21.92 -15.79 15.99
CA LYS A 382 22.73 -14.57 16.20
C LYS A 382 21.97 -13.46 16.91
N CYS A 383 20.72 -13.27 16.54
CA CYS A 383 19.87 -12.25 17.15
C CYS A 383 19.48 -12.65 18.58
N PHE A 384 19.21 -13.92 18.85
CA PHE A 384 19.01 -14.45 20.19
C PHE A 384 20.25 -14.22 21.07
N ASP A 385 21.46 -14.47 20.56
CA ASP A 385 22.70 -14.19 21.28
C ASP A 385 22.89 -12.69 21.58
N ARG A 386 22.45 -11.82 20.67
CA ARG A 386 22.61 -10.37 20.79
C ARG A 386 21.59 -9.72 21.73
N TYR A 387 20.33 -10.14 21.67
CA TYR A 387 19.21 -9.47 22.33
C TYR A 387 18.54 -10.31 23.41
N GLY A 388 18.81 -11.61 23.47
CA GLY A 388 18.16 -12.58 24.34
C GLY A 388 16.91 -13.20 23.71
N SER A 389 16.00 -13.66 24.57
CA SER A 389 14.76 -14.34 24.19
C SER A 389 13.86 -13.51 23.28
N TYR A 390 13.31 -14.14 22.25
CA TYR A 390 12.24 -13.60 21.41
C TYR A 390 10.83 -13.78 22.02
N ASP A 391 10.75 -14.14 23.29
CA ASP A 391 9.53 -14.51 24.02
C ASP A 391 8.76 -15.62 23.25
N TYR A 392 7.73 -15.27 22.49
CA TYR A 392 6.85 -16.21 21.80
C TYR A 392 7.49 -16.95 20.63
N ALA A 393 8.54 -16.41 20.01
CA ALA A 393 9.10 -17.00 18.78
C ALA A 393 10.28 -17.96 19.04
N ASP A 394 10.74 -18.10 20.29
CA ASP A 394 11.91 -18.91 20.63
C ASP A 394 11.74 -20.38 20.27
N HIS A 395 10.56 -20.94 20.56
CA HIS A 395 10.27 -22.34 20.24
C HIS A 395 10.31 -22.63 18.74
N LEU A 396 9.93 -21.67 17.88
CA LEU A 396 9.87 -21.86 16.42
C LEU A 396 11.25 -22.08 15.80
N TRP A 397 12.21 -21.22 16.13
CA TRP A 397 13.57 -21.35 15.58
C TRP A 397 14.31 -22.53 16.23
N GLN A 398 14.03 -22.85 17.49
CA GLN A 398 14.59 -24.02 18.18
C GLN A 398 14.08 -25.33 17.55
N LEU A 399 12.79 -25.42 17.23
CA LEU A 399 12.22 -26.53 16.45
C LEU A 399 12.91 -26.65 15.09
N ALA A 400 13.07 -25.54 14.38
CA ALA A 400 13.73 -25.50 13.09
C ALA A 400 15.20 -25.95 13.18
N ALA A 401 15.95 -25.49 14.18
CA ALA A 401 17.32 -25.89 14.43
C ALA A 401 17.43 -27.38 14.76
N GLY A 402 16.59 -27.88 15.68
CA GLY A 402 16.56 -29.28 16.07
C GLY A 402 16.34 -30.21 14.87
N TYR A 403 15.39 -29.87 14.01
CA TYR A 403 15.13 -30.65 12.80
C TYR A 403 16.28 -30.57 11.78
N CYS A 404 16.92 -29.42 11.63
CA CYS A 404 18.11 -29.28 10.77
C CYS A 404 19.29 -30.15 11.25
N TYR A 405 19.48 -30.34 12.56
CA TYR A 405 20.46 -31.30 13.10
C TYR A 405 20.02 -32.74 12.93
N GLU A 406 18.74 -33.04 13.15
CA GLU A 406 18.16 -34.37 13.02
C GLU A 406 18.37 -34.97 11.62
N ILE A 407 18.08 -34.19 10.57
CA ILE A 407 18.26 -34.63 9.18
C ILE A 407 19.70 -34.46 8.67
N GLY A 408 20.59 -33.88 9.49
CA GLY A 408 21.98 -33.63 9.12
C GLY A 408 22.18 -32.48 8.11
N ALA A 409 21.24 -31.54 8.01
CA ALA A 409 21.33 -30.40 7.11
C ALA A 409 22.49 -29.45 7.45
N ILE A 410 22.81 -29.31 8.75
CA ILE A 410 23.92 -28.48 9.24
C ILE A 410 25.23 -29.27 9.27
N THR A 411 25.19 -30.50 9.74
CA THR A 411 26.35 -31.34 10.08
C THR A 411 26.79 -32.30 8.97
N LYS A 412 26.06 -32.35 7.84
CA LYS A 412 26.24 -33.31 6.73
C LYS A 412 26.00 -34.78 7.10
N GLY A 413 25.39 -35.01 8.26
CA GLY A 413 24.92 -36.30 8.77
C GLY A 413 24.14 -36.07 10.08
N PRO A 414 23.17 -36.92 10.46
CA PRO A 414 22.34 -36.72 11.66
C PRO A 414 23.18 -36.50 12.93
N ASP A 415 22.85 -35.45 13.69
CA ASP A 415 23.36 -35.19 15.04
C ASP A 415 22.17 -35.16 16.00
N LEU A 416 21.82 -36.34 16.52
CA LEU A 416 20.60 -36.53 17.31
C LEU A 416 20.73 -35.94 18.72
N ASP A 417 21.94 -35.83 19.25
CA ASP A 417 22.19 -35.19 20.55
C ASP A 417 21.89 -33.69 20.48
N GLN A 418 22.36 -33.02 19.42
CA GLN A 418 22.02 -31.62 19.17
C GLN A 418 20.54 -31.45 18.86
N ALA A 419 19.96 -32.34 18.04
CA ALA A 419 18.53 -32.30 17.71
C ALA A 419 17.65 -32.33 18.97
N VAL A 420 17.87 -33.32 19.84
CA VAL A 420 17.14 -33.48 21.10
C VAL A 420 17.37 -32.29 22.03
N THR A 421 18.60 -31.76 22.10
CA THR A 421 18.90 -30.55 22.89
C THR A 421 18.04 -29.36 22.46
N PHE A 422 17.94 -29.09 21.16
CA PHE A 422 17.11 -28.02 20.63
C PHE A 422 15.61 -28.27 20.85
N TYR A 423 15.14 -29.51 20.68
CA TYR A 423 13.75 -29.86 20.98
C TYR A 423 13.41 -29.70 22.46
N GLU A 424 14.33 -30.05 23.37
CA GLU A 424 14.16 -29.81 24.81
C GLU A 424 14.08 -28.32 25.14
N HIS A 425 14.92 -27.48 24.52
CA HIS A 425 14.80 -26.04 24.64
C HIS A 425 13.46 -25.51 24.12
N ALA A 426 13.00 -26.00 22.96
CA ALA A 426 11.70 -25.60 22.40
C ALA A 426 10.53 -25.98 23.33
N ARG A 427 10.57 -27.20 23.90
CA ARG A 427 9.58 -27.68 24.87
C ARG A 427 9.57 -26.83 26.14
N GLU A 428 10.73 -26.46 26.65
CA GLU A 428 10.82 -25.61 27.83
C GLU A 428 10.30 -24.19 27.54
N SER A 429 10.63 -23.63 26.37
CA SER A 429 10.11 -22.34 25.92
C SER A 429 8.58 -22.33 25.87
N ILE A 430 7.97 -23.34 25.25
CA ILE A 430 6.50 -23.41 25.13
C ILE A 430 5.82 -23.66 26.49
N ARG A 431 6.42 -24.48 27.36
CA ARG A 431 5.90 -24.71 28.73
C ARG A 431 5.89 -23.43 29.55
N ARG A 432 6.92 -22.59 29.45
CA ARG A 432 6.95 -21.28 30.12
C ARG A 432 5.83 -20.37 29.62
N LEU A 433 5.63 -20.31 28.30
CA LEU A 433 4.57 -19.50 27.70
C LEU A 433 3.17 -19.97 28.11
N ASN A 434 2.93 -21.29 28.11
CA ASN A 434 1.65 -21.90 28.47
C ASN A 434 1.37 -21.95 29.98
N THR A 435 2.27 -21.45 30.83
CA THR A 435 2.07 -21.38 32.30
C THR A 435 2.10 -19.96 32.84
N ARG A 436 2.53 -18.99 32.03
CA ARG A 436 2.67 -17.59 32.43
C ARG A 436 1.35 -16.83 32.25
N ASN A 437 0.93 -16.09 33.28
CA ASN A 437 -0.31 -15.30 33.25
C ASN A 437 -0.11 -13.89 32.65
N ASP A 438 1.12 -13.40 32.54
CA ASP A 438 1.50 -12.16 31.87
C ASP A 438 1.87 -12.41 30.39
N ASN A 439 0.92 -12.90 29.60
CA ASN A 439 1.10 -13.00 28.14
C ASN A 439 0.95 -11.64 27.43
N TRP A 440 1.41 -11.55 26.19
CA TRP A 440 1.38 -10.33 25.38
C TRP A 440 -0.02 -9.85 24.97
N LEU A 441 -1.04 -10.71 25.07
CA LEU A 441 -2.44 -10.33 24.88
C LEU A 441 -3.03 -9.69 26.15
N GLY A 442 -2.32 -9.73 27.28
CA GLY A 442 -2.73 -9.13 28.54
C GLY A 442 -3.97 -9.79 29.18
N THR A 443 -4.32 -11.03 28.80
CA THR A 443 -5.57 -11.66 29.27
C THR A 443 -5.57 -12.02 30.75
N GLY A 444 -4.39 -12.19 31.35
CA GLY A 444 -4.25 -12.71 32.70
C GLY A 444 -4.37 -14.24 32.80
N GLU A 445 -4.56 -14.92 31.67
CA GLU A 445 -4.68 -16.37 31.55
C GLU A 445 -3.53 -16.91 30.67
N PRO A 446 -3.00 -18.11 30.90
CA PRO A 446 -1.97 -18.66 30.01
C PRO A 446 -2.44 -18.83 28.57
N LEU A 447 -1.52 -18.68 27.61
CA LEU A 447 -1.80 -19.05 26.23
C LEU A 447 -1.92 -20.57 26.10
N VAL A 448 -2.70 -21.04 25.14
CA VAL A 448 -2.81 -22.46 24.81
C VAL A 448 -2.16 -22.68 23.45
N ILE A 449 -0.83 -22.80 23.44
CA ILE A 449 -0.05 -23.03 22.21
C ILE A 449 0.30 -24.53 22.12
N PRO A 450 0.14 -25.19 20.95
CA PRO A 450 0.53 -26.59 20.77
C PRO A 450 2.02 -26.88 21.08
N ASP A 451 2.28 -27.96 21.81
CA ASP A 451 3.64 -28.42 22.15
C ASP A 451 4.17 -29.43 21.13
N GLU A 452 4.54 -28.94 19.96
CA GLU A 452 5.14 -29.74 18.88
C GLU A 452 6.44 -30.45 19.32
N ALA A 453 7.22 -29.81 20.19
CA ALA A 453 8.51 -30.33 20.64
C ALA A 453 8.36 -31.62 21.45
N SER A 454 7.33 -31.71 22.31
CA SER A 454 7.05 -32.94 23.06
C SER A 454 6.77 -34.13 22.14
N GLU A 455 5.96 -33.96 21.10
CA GLU A 455 5.66 -35.05 20.14
C GLU A 455 6.93 -35.49 19.38
N ARG A 456 7.77 -34.54 18.95
CA ARG A 456 9.03 -34.87 18.26
C ARG A 456 9.99 -35.64 19.16
N LEU A 457 10.07 -35.27 20.44
CA LEU A 457 10.93 -35.94 21.42
C LEU A 457 10.55 -37.41 21.64
N GLU A 458 9.30 -37.81 21.36
CA GLU A 458 8.86 -39.20 21.46
C GLU A 458 9.60 -40.14 20.50
N ALA A 459 10.22 -39.60 19.44
CA ALA A 459 10.98 -40.38 18.47
C ALA A 459 12.31 -40.93 19.01
N PHE A 460 12.81 -40.38 20.12
CA PHE A 460 14.17 -40.62 20.60
C PHE A 460 14.23 -41.39 21.92
N GLU A 461 15.32 -42.13 22.10
CA GLU A 461 15.71 -42.76 23.36
C GLU A 461 17.19 -42.54 23.65
N LEU A 462 17.55 -42.49 24.93
CA LEU A 462 18.94 -42.29 25.38
C LEU A 462 19.59 -43.65 25.64
N ILE A 463 20.63 -43.99 24.88
CA ILE A 463 21.42 -45.21 25.06
C ILE A 463 22.91 -44.85 25.18
N ASP A 464 23.56 -45.34 26.23
CA ASP A 464 24.99 -45.12 26.47
C ASP A 464 25.43 -43.64 26.42
N GLY A 465 24.54 -42.73 26.81
CA GLY A 465 24.80 -41.28 26.83
C GLY A 465 24.57 -40.55 25.50
N HIS A 466 24.11 -41.24 24.46
CA HIS A 466 23.78 -40.67 23.15
C HIS A 466 22.33 -40.95 22.78
N TYR A 467 21.70 -40.00 22.10
CA TYR A 467 20.35 -40.17 21.59
C TYR A 467 20.34 -40.95 20.27
N GLN A 468 19.40 -41.87 20.16
CA GLN A 468 19.09 -42.59 18.93
C GLN A 468 17.59 -42.62 18.69
N TYR A 469 17.17 -42.93 17.45
CA TYR A 469 15.77 -43.21 17.18
C TYR A 469 15.33 -44.50 17.87
N LYS A 470 14.10 -44.51 18.38
CA LYS A 470 13.44 -45.75 18.81
C LYS A 470 13.26 -46.71 17.64
N GLU A 471 13.12 -47.99 17.97
CA GLU A 471 12.90 -49.05 16.99
C GLU A 471 11.73 -48.73 16.03
N GLY A 472 11.99 -48.81 14.73
CA GLY A 472 10.99 -48.56 13.68
C GLY A 472 10.80 -47.09 13.29
N ILE A 473 11.50 -46.15 13.94
CA ILE A 473 11.45 -44.72 13.63
C ILE A 473 12.70 -44.31 12.86
N THR A 474 12.53 -43.54 11.80
CA THR A 474 13.64 -42.98 10.99
C THR A 474 13.68 -41.46 11.00
N GLN A 475 12.64 -40.83 11.54
CA GLN A 475 12.49 -39.38 11.64
C GLN A 475 11.42 -39.04 12.70
N SER A 476 11.60 -37.93 13.41
CA SER A 476 10.59 -37.35 14.28
C SER A 476 9.40 -36.82 13.47
N SER A 477 8.22 -36.86 14.09
CA SER A 477 6.98 -36.39 13.49
C SER A 477 6.14 -35.65 14.52
N THR A 478 5.10 -34.97 14.05
CA THR A 478 4.19 -34.20 14.90
C THR A 478 2.81 -34.15 14.26
N THR A 479 1.78 -34.17 15.10
CA THR A 479 0.40 -33.86 14.75
C THR A 479 0.05 -32.39 15.02
N CYS A 480 0.89 -31.69 15.78
CA CYS A 480 0.78 -30.24 15.96
C CYS A 480 0.98 -29.52 14.63
N ASN A 481 0.29 -28.38 14.51
CA ASN A 481 0.43 -27.49 13.37
C ASN A 481 0.32 -28.20 12.00
N PRO A 482 -0.69 -29.08 11.81
CA PRO A 482 -0.68 -30.02 10.69
C PRO A 482 -0.67 -29.27 9.37
N MET A 483 0.12 -29.78 8.42
CA MET A 483 -0.16 -29.48 7.02
C MET A 483 -1.28 -30.41 6.59
N PRO A 484 -2.34 -29.92 5.93
CA PRO A 484 -3.31 -30.83 5.36
C PRO A 484 -2.58 -31.80 4.41
N PRO A 485 -2.90 -33.10 4.50
CA PRO A 485 -2.18 -34.16 3.80
C PRO A 485 -2.25 -34.07 2.27
N ALA A 486 -3.12 -33.19 1.76
CA ALA A 486 -3.31 -32.92 0.34
C ALA A 486 -2.40 -31.81 -0.21
N TRP A 487 -1.34 -31.41 0.49
CA TRP A 487 -0.29 -30.57 -0.08
C TRP A 487 0.70 -31.45 -0.87
N PRO A 488 0.92 -31.24 -2.20
CA PRO A 488 0.42 -30.20 -3.10
C PRO A 488 -0.65 -30.71 -4.11
N GLN A 489 -1.43 -31.74 -3.79
CA GLN A 489 -2.43 -32.28 -4.73
C GLN A 489 -3.74 -31.48 -4.79
N ASN A 490 -4.20 -30.86 -3.70
CA ASN A 490 -5.49 -30.14 -3.63
C ASN A 490 -5.42 -28.74 -2.98
N SER A 491 -4.28 -28.06 -3.03
CA SER A 491 -4.15 -26.71 -2.47
C SER A 491 -3.86 -25.71 -3.56
N VAL A 492 -4.69 -24.67 -3.63
CA VAL A 492 -4.49 -23.56 -4.54
C VAL A 492 -4.27 -22.31 -3.71
N ASP A 493 -3.20 -21.58 -4.05
CA ASP A 493 -3.02 -20.18 -3.68
C ASP A 493 -4.05 -19.34 -4.45
N VAL A 494 -5.18 -19.06 -3.81
CA VAL A 494 -6.21 -18.17 -4.36
C VAL A 494 -5.87 -16.75 -3.93
N LEU A 495 -5.93 -15.80 -4.87
CA LEU A 495 -5.92 -14.38 -4.55
C LEU A 495 -7.32 -13.98 -4.01
N GLU A 496 -7.51 -14.00 -2.69
CA GLU A 496 -8.73 -13.50 -2.04
C GLU A 496 -8.72 -11.97 -2.07
N ILE A 497 -9.45 -11.39 -3.01
CA ILE A 497 -9.64 -9.94 -3.12
C ILE A 497 -10.77 -9.55 -2.16
N PHE A 498 -10.49 -8.78 -1.11
CA PHE A 498 -11.57 -8.21 -0.29
C PHE A 498 -12.39 -7.25 -1.12
N GLU A 499 -13.69 -7.16 -0.81
CA GLU A 499 -14.62 -6.22 -1.42
C GLU A 499 -13.93 -4.87 -1.69
N ASP A 500 -13.81 -4.59 -2.99
CA ASP A 500 -13.22 -3.41 -3.64
C ASP A 500 -11.70 -3.19 -3.53
N SER A 501 -10.92 -4.12 -2.99
CA SER A 501 -9.46 -4.01 -3.02
C SER A 501 -8.90 -4.27 -4.42
N THR A 502 -7.83 -3.57 -4.82
CA THR A 502 -7.00 -3.98 -5.97
C THR A 502 -5.96 -5.03 -5.57
N THR A 503 -5.85 -5.33 -4.28
CA THR A 503 -4.90 -6.28 -3.67
C THR A 503 -5.65 -7.38 -2.93
N GLY A 504 -5.21 -8.64 -3.09
CA GLY A 504 -5.78 -9.78 -2.39
C GLY A 504 -4.75 -10.57 -1.58
N TRP A 505 -5.20 -11.47 -0.70
CA TRP A 505 -4.31 -12.43 -0.05
C TRP A 505 -4.09 -13.63 -0.93
N ARG A 506 -2.85 -14.12 -1.01
CA ARG A 506 -2.64 -15.54 -1.24
C ARG A 506 -3.08 -16.30 0.01
N THR A 507 -3.95 -17.28 -0.17
CA THR A 507 -4.48 -18.13 0.91
C THR A 507 -4.59 -19.56 0.42
N ASN A 508 -4.32 -20.49 1.32
CA ASN A 508 -4.61 -21.88 1.05
C ASN A 508 -6.04 -22.20 1.36
N LYS A 509 -6.80 -22.45 0.31
CA LYS A 509 -8.15 -22.97 0.46
C LYS A 509 -8.18 -24.41 0.01
N TYR A 510 -8.34 -25.27 1.01
CA TYR A 510 -8.47 -26.71 0.87
C TYR A 510 -9.93 -27.15 0.65
N ASP A 511 -10.85 -26.19 0.52
CA ASP A 511 -12.28 -26.41 0.34
C ASP A 511 -12.72 -25.95 -1.06
N TRP A 512 -13.01 -26.91 -1.92
CA TRP A 512 -13.52 -26.65 -3.27
C TRP A 512 -14.84 -25.87 -3.25
N ASN A 513 -15.70 -26.06 -2.24
CA ASN A 513 -16.98 -25.33 -2.15
C ASN A 513 -16.75 -23.84 -1.92
N PHE A 514 -15.69 -23.48 -1.19
CA PHE A 514 -15.25 -22.10 -1.04
C PHE A 514 -14.79 -21.53 -2.38
N ILE A 515 -13.89 -22.22 -3.10
CA ILE A 515 -13.37 -21.77 -4.40
C ILE A 515 -14.51 -21.53 -5.39
N GLN A 516 -15.48 -22.44 -5.42
CA GLN A 516 -16.67 -22.32 -6.27
C GLN A 516 -17.54 -21.11 -5.87
N ARG A 517 -17.72 -20.85 -4.57
CA ARG A 517 -18.46 -19.67 -4.09
C ARG A 517 -17.72 -18.36 -4.39
N GLU A 518 -16.41 -18.31 -4.21
CA GLU A 518 -15.63 -17.11 -4.48
C GLU A 518 -15.68 -16.73 -5.96
N TRP A 519 -15.73 -17.72 -6.87
CA TRP A 519 -15.97 -17.46 -8.29
C TRP A 519 -17.29 -16.73 -8.55
N ASP A 520 -18.37 -17.12 -7.85
CA ASP A 520 -19.67 -16.46 -8.00
C ASP A 520 -19.64 -14.99 -7.53
N THR A 521 -18.66 -14.64 -6.69
CA THR A 521 -18.54 -13.29 -6.08
C THR A 521 -17.38 -12.46 -6.62
N GLN A 522 -16.36 -13.05 -7.23
CA GLN A 522 -15.13 -12.39 -7.66
C GLN A 522 -14.99 -12.40 -9.18
N LYS A 523 -14.41 -11.32 -9.74
CA LYS A 523 -14.19 -11.19 -11.19
C LYS A 523 -12.99 -11.99 -11.71
N TYR A 524 -12.11 -12.42 -10.79
CA TYR A 524 -10.81 -12.98 -11.10
C TYR A 524 -10.42 -14.00 -10.03
N LEU A 525 -9.93 -15.17 -10.46
CA LEU A 525 -9.27 -16.14 -9.59
C LEU A 525 -7.93 -16.54 -10.19
N SER A 526 -6.85 -16.35 -9.43
CA SER A 526 -5.52 -16.84 -9.75
C SER A 526 -5.21 -18.10 -8.95
N PHE A 527 -4.55 -19.05 -9.58
CA PHE A 527 -4.10 -20.30 -9.01
C PHE A 527 -2.60 -20.39 -9.28
N ILE A 528 -1.75 -20.37 -8.25
CA ILE A 528 -0.28 -20.47 -8.39
C ILE A 528 0.18 -21.90 -8.12
N ILE A 529 1.16 -22.37 -8.92
CA ILE A 529 1.69 -23.73 -8.92
C ILE A 529 3.15 -23.71 -8.45
N TYR A 530 3.43 -24.28 -7.27
CA TYR A 530 4.76 -24.24 -6.64
C TYR A 530 5.55 -25.56 -6.78
N ASP A 531 5.06 -26.66 -6.22
CA ASP A 531 5.83 -27.92 -6.09
C ASP A 531 5.48 -29.00 -7.14
N ASN A 532 4.52 -28.72 -8.03
CA ASN A 532 4.10 -29.63 -9.11
C ASN A 532 3.93 -28.89 -10.43
N ARG A 533 4.85 -27.96 -10.72
CA ARG A 533 4.89 -27.27 -12.01
C ARG A 533 5.05 -28.32 -13.10
N GLN A 534 4.15 -28.27 -14.06
CA GLN A 534 4.12 -29.19 -15.19
C GLN A 534 4.45 -28.43 -16.45
N SER A 535 5.06 -29.14 -17.39
CA SER A 535 5.27 -28.66 -18.73
C SER A 535 4.31 -29.38 -19.66
N ILE A 536 3.78 -28.66 -20.63
CA ILE A 536 3.12 -29.22 -21.79
C ILE A 536 4.18 -29.25 -22.88
N GLU A 537 4.69 -30.45 -23.16
CA GLU A 537 5.81 -30.67 -24.07
C GLU A 537 5.58 -29.95 -25.41
N ASN A 538 6.60 -29.22 -25.88
CA ASN A 538 6.57 -28.41 -27.11
C ASN A 538 5.51 -27.28 -27.12
N VAL A 539 4.89 -26.95 -25.99
CA VAL A 539 3.83 -25.92 -25.90
C VAL A 539 4.15 -24.84 -24.88
N ILE A 540 4.35 -25.19 -23.60
CA ILE A 540 4.63 -24.26 -22.49
C ILE A 540 5.34 -25.02 -21.35
N TYR A 541 6.42 -24.45 -20.81
CA TYR A 541 7.30 -25.12 -19.85
C TYR A 541 7.12 -24.55 -18.45
N ASP A 542 7.28 -25.38 -17.41
CA ASP A 542 7.27 -24.96 -16.01
C ASP A 542 6.10 -24.02 -15.67
N VAL A 543 4.87 -24.46 -15.98
CA VAL A 543 3.65 -23.68 -15.76
C VAL A 543 3.52 -23.38 -14.27
N TYR A 544 3.56 -22.09 -13.94
CA TYR A 544 3.56 -21.60 -12.56
C TYR A 544 2.24 -20.94 -12.17
N SER A 545 1.32 -20.66 -13.11
CA SER A 545 -0.01 -20.15 -12.76
C SER A 545 -1.07 -20.48 -13.80
N ILE A 546 -2.28 -20.77 -13.32
CA ILE A 546 -3.52 -20.80 -14.10
C ILE A 546 -4.47 -19.73 -13.55
N VAL A 547 -5.10 -18.97 -14.44
CA VAL A 547 -5.97 -17.85 -14.07
C VAL A 547 -7.29 -18.00 -14.80
N MET A 548 -8.38 -17.78 -14.08
CA MET A 548 -9.73 -17.70 -14.64
C MET A 548 -10.29 -16.29 -14.44
N TYR A 549 -10.77 -15.67 -15.51
CA TYR A 549 -11.32 -14.32 -15.54
C TYR A 549 -12.79 -14.34 -15.98
N HIS A 550 -13.68 -13.66 -15.25
CA HIS A 550 -15.11 -13.63 -15.55
C HIS A 550 -15.43 -12.51 -16.56
N ASN A 551 -15.99 -12.89 -17.71
CA ASN A 551 -16.51 -11.96 -18.71
C ASN A 551 -18.00 -11.72 -18.44
N GLU A 552 -18.31 -10.82 -17.49
CA GLU A 552 -19.68 -10.53 -17.01
C GLU A 552 -20.67 -10.24 -18.15
N ASP A 553 -20.24 -9.52 -19.18
CA ASP A 553 -21.08 -9.13 -20.33
C ASP A 553 -21.56 -10.33 -21.16
N LYS A 554 -20.89 -11.48 -21.07
CA LYS A 554 -21.08 -12.63 -21.95
C LYS A 554 -21.43 -13.92 -21.21
N ASN A 555 -21.50 -13.89 -19.88
CA ASN A 555 -21.70 -15.08 -19.04
C ASN A 555 -20.69 -16.22 -19.39
N SER A 556 -19.44 -15.82 -19.64
CA SER A 556 -18.34 -16.70 -20.04
C SER A 556 -17.09 -16.39 -19.22
N CYS A 557 -16.06 -17.21 -19.36
CA CYS A 557 -14.77 -16.95 -18.74
C CYS A 557 -13.62 -17.06 -19.74
N THR A 558 -12.52 -16.39 -19.42
CA THR A 558 -11.23 -16.52 -20.12
C THR A 558 -10.27 -17.26 -19.20
N ILE A 559 -9.60 -18.30 -19.69
CA ILE A 559 -8.55 -19.01 -18.94
C ILE A 559 -7.19 -18.58 -19.47
N TYR A 560 -6.25 -18.27 -18.58
CA TYR A 560 -4.85 -18.02 -18.90
C TYR A 560 -3.96 -19.04 -18.22
N LEU A 561 -2.93 -19.50 -18.94
CA LEU A 561 -1.82 -20.28 -18.43
C LEU A 561 -0.54 -19.48 -18.54
N TYR A 562 0.21 -19.44 -17.44
CA TYR A 562 1.49 -18.76 -17.34
C TYR A 562 2.60 -19.77 -17.09
N GLY A 563 3.63 -19.72 -17.92
CA GLY A 563 4.81 -20.56 -17.86
C GLY A 563 5.97 -19.91 -18.59
N TYR A 564 6.98 -20.71 -18.89
CA TYR A 564 8.22 -20.33 -19.56
C TYR A 564 8.30 -20.97 -20.96
N ILE A 565 9.21 -20.45 -21.79
CA ILE A 565 9.55 -21.05 -23.09
C ILE A 565 10.55 -22.21 -22.90
N GLU A 566 10.45 -23.24 -23.74
CA GLU A 566 11.46 -24.31 -23.82
C GLU A 566 12.83 -23.77 -24.21
N ASP A 567 13.86 -24.01 -23.38
CA ASP A 567 15.23 -23.73 -23.78
C ASP A 567 15.67 -24.73 -24.87
N THR A 568 15.61 -24.29 -26.12
CA THR A 568 16.26 -24.99 -27.25
C THR A 568 17.27 -24.08 -27.94
N SER A 569 18.36 -23.72 -27.26
CA SER A 569 19.72 -23.59 -27.86
C SER A 569 19.85 -23.10 -29.33
N ARG A 570 19.08 -22.08 -29.75
CA ARG A 570 19.22 -21.41 -31.05
C ARG A 570 18.82 -19.92 -30.99
N GLN A 571 19.87 -19.10 -30.99
CA GLN A 571 19.99 -17.82 -31.70
C GLN A 571 19.17 -16.62 -31.19
N ASP A 572 19.52 -16.12 -30.00
CA ASP A 572 20.01 -14.75 -29.85
C ASP A 572 20.79 -14.67 -28.52
N GLU A 573 22.00 -14.13 -28.53
CA GLU A 573 22.80 -13.94 -27.29
C GLU A 573 22.19 -12.86 -26.36
N ASN A 574 21.04 -12.28 -26.74
CA ASN A 574 20.34 -11.20 -26.05
C ASN A 574 19.00 -11.61 -25.40
N VAL A 575 18.63 -12.89 -25.37
CA VAL A 575 17.38 -13.34 -24.76
C VAL A 575 17.64 -13.92 -23.36
N ASP A 576 17.15 -13.23 -22.34
CA ASP A 576 17.14 -13.66 -20.93
C ASP A 576 16.45 -15.04 -20.80
N PRO A 577 17.01 -16.00 -20.03
CA PRO A 577 16.40 -17.31 -19.77
C PRO A 577 14.98 -17.27 -19.12
N ARG A 578 14.43 -16.11 -18.76
CA ARG A 578 13.08 -15.95 -18.18
C ARG A 578 12.03 -15.42 -19.16
N VAL A 579 11.96 -15.94 -20.39
CA VAL A 579 10.85 -15.56 -21.29
C VAL A 579 9.55 -16.22 -20.83
N TYR A 580 8.56 -15.41 -20.50
CA TYR A 580 7.22 -15.85 -20.13
C TYR A 580 6.35 -16.14 -21.34
N GLU A 581 5.70 -17.29 -21.34
CA GLU A 581 4.68 -17.66 -22.32
C GLU A 581 3.29 -17.59 -21.69
N ILE A 582 2.37 -16.90 -22.37
CA ILE A 582 0.95 -16.85 -21.98
C ILE A 582 0.15 -17.57 -23.06
N ARG A 583 -0.63 -18.57 -22.64
CA ARG A 583 -1.66 -19.21 -23.46
C ARG A 583 -3.01 -18.87 -22.90
N TYR A 584 -3.96 -18.50 -23.76
CA TYR A 584 -5.31 -18.20 -23.29
C TYR A 584 -6.41 -18.80 -24.16
N PHE A 585 -7.52 -19.14 -23.52
CA PHE A 585 -8.74 -19.59 -24.17
C PHE A 585 -9.75 -18.44 -24.17
N LYS A 586 -10.06 -17.89 -25.35
CA LYS A 586 -10.69 -16.56 -25.49
C LYS A 586 -12.14 -16.45 -25.02
N GLU A 587 -12.86 -17.57 -24.89
CA GLU A 587 -14.25 -17.59 -24.42
C GLU A 587 -14.70 -19.04 -24.12
N MET A 588 -14.66 -19.44 -22.86
CA MET A 588 -15.13 -20.74 -22.37
C MET A 588 -16.42 -20.56 -21.55
N SER A 589 -17.33 -21.54 -21.56
CA SER A 589 -18.48 -21.46 -20.66
C SER A 589 -18.01 -21.58 -19.20
N ILE A 590 -18.68 -20.87 -18.28
CA ILE A 590 -18.33 -20.90 -16.86
C ILE A 590 -18.26 -22.34 -16.30
N PRO A 591 -19.23 -23.25 -16.58
CA PRO A 591 -19.14 -24.63 -16.10
C PRO A 591 -17.93 -25.40 -16.63
N GLU A 592 -17.53 -25.18 -17.88
CA GLU A 592 -16.36 -25.83 -18.48
C GLU A 592 -15.06 -25.30 -17.87
N GLY A 593 -14.96 -23.99 -17.66
CA GLY A 593 -13.81 -23.38 -16.99
C GLY A 593 -13.66 -23.87 -15.55
N LEU A 594 -14.76 -23.92 -14.80
CA LEU A 594 -14.77 -24.49 -13.45
C LEU A 594 -14.41 -25.97 -13.44
N ALA A 595 -14.87 -26.77 -14.40
CA ALA A 595 -14.50 -28.18 -14.52
C ALA A 595 -13.00 -28.37 -14.81
N LEU A 596 -12.43 -27.51 -15.65
CA LEU A 596 -10.99 -27.50 -15.96
C LEU A 596 -10.18 -27.15 -14.69
N ILE A 597 -10.54 -26.07 -14.01
CA ILE A 597 -9.91 -25.66 -12.74
C ILE A 597 -10.08 -26.74 -11.68
N LYS A 598 -11.24 -27.42 -11.62
CA LYS A 598 -11.49 -28.52 -10.69
C LYS A 598 -10.59 -29.71 -10.96
N ASN A 599 -10.44 -30.08 -12.24
CA ASN A 599 -9.59 -31.20 -12.61
C ASN A 599 -8.12 -30.90 -12.33
N PHE A 600 -7.69 -29.65 -12.55
CA PHE A 600 -6.39 -29.17 -12.10
C PHE A 600 -6.27 -29.24 -10.56
N TYR A 601 -7.29 -28.77 -9.83
CA TYR A 601 -7.32 -28.81 -8.37
C TYR A 601 -7.29 -30.23 -7.79
N ASP A 602 -7.99 -31.20 -8.38
CA ASP A 602 -8.08 -32.56 -7.83
C ASP A 602 -6.88 -33.44 -8.23
N ASN A 603 -6.30 -33.20 -9.42
CA ASN A 603 -5.36 -34.12 -10.07
C ASN A 603 -4.07 -33.46 -10.54
N ALA A 604 -3.88 -32.16 -10.30
CA ALA A 604 -2.81 -31.33 -10.84
C ALA A 604 -2.65 -31.45 -12.37
N THR A 605 -3.69 -31.83 -13.11
CA THR A 605 -3.56 -32.09 -14.56
C THR A 605 -3.76 -30.79 -15.34
N LEU A 606 -2.79 -30.42 -16.17
CA LEU A 606 -2.91 -29.28 -17.09
C LEU A 606 -3.90 -29.57 -18.24
N PRO A 607 -4.58 -28.54 -18.79
CA PRO A 607 -5.48 -28.74 -19.91
C PRO A 607 -4.74 -29.11 -21.20
N VAL A 608 -5.42 -29.83 -22.08
CA VAL A 608 -4.92 -30.09 -23.45
C VAL A 608 -4.97 -28.78 -24.22
N ILE A 609 -3.83 -28.39 -24.79
CA ILE A 609 -3.71 -27.18 -25.62
C ILE A 609 -3.86 -27.58 -27.08
N ASP A 610 -4.90 -27.07 -27.72
CA ASP A 610 -5.20 -27.26 -29.15
C ASP A 610 -5.38 -25.90 -29.87
N GLU A 611 -5.96 -25.92 -31.07
CA GLU A 611 -6.18 -24.72 -31.90
C GLU A 611 -7.08 -23.65 -31.26
N SER A 612 -7.83 -23.99 -30.20
CA SER A 612 -8.68 -23.05 -29.46
C SER A 612 -7.92 -22.16 -28.47
N TRP A 613 -6.65 -22.48 -28.19
CA TRP A 613 -5.79 -21.70 -27.31
C TRP A 613 -4.90 -20.75 -28.12
N GLU A 614 -5.04 -19.44 -27.87
CA GLU A 614 -4.25 -18.42 -28.51
C GLU A 614 -2.94 -18.19 -27.72
N LYS A 615 -1.83 -18.01 -28.45
CA LYS A 615 -0.53 -17.62 -27.88
C LYS A 615 -0.43 -16.10 -27.82
N GLN A 616 -0.07 -15.56 -26.67
CA GLN A 616 0.28 -14.16 -26.51
C GLN A 616 1.74 -14.02 -26.10
N TYR A 617 2.54 -13.38 -26.95
CA TYR A 617 3.85 -12.87 -26.53
C TYR A 617 3.63 -11.56 -25.77
N LYS A 618 4.04 -11.51 -24.50
CA LYS A 618 4.30 -10.23 -23.84
C LYS A 618 5.73 -9.84 -24.23
N ASN A 619 5.86 -8.76 -24.99
CA ASN A 619 7.12 -8.33 -25.60
C ASN A 619 8.25 -8.24 -24.55
N THR A 620 9.39 -8.84 -24.90
CA THR A 620 10.66 -8.89 -24.18
C THR A 620 11.53 -7.70 -24.55
N THR A 621 11.08 -6.49 -24.25
CA THR A 621 12.08 -5.53 -23.76
C THR A 621 12.06 -5.75 -22.26
N PRO A 622 13.17 -6.16 -21.61
CA PRO A 622 13.19 -6.11 -20.15
C PRO A 622 12.73 -4.70 -19.78
N PRO A 623 11.74 -4.51 -18.88
CA PRO A 623 11.75 -3.25 -18.16
C PRO A 623 13.16 -3.17 -17.62
N ARG A 624 13.90 -2.11 -17.99
CA ARG A 624 15.26 -1.91 -17.50
C ARG A 624 15.25 -2.24 -16.02
N GLU A 625 16.12 -3.14 -15.60
CA GLU A 625 16.15 -3.53 -14.20
C GLU A 625 16.57 -2.30 -13.42
N TYR A 626 15.62 -1.60 -12.82
CA TYR A 626 15.93 -0.52 -11.90
C TYR A 626 16.13 -1.14 -10.52
N GLU A 627 17.20 -0.73 -9.87
CA GLU A 627 17.41 -0.95 -8.45
C GLU A 627 17.06 0.33 -7.68
N LEU A 628 16.37 0.12 -6.56
CA LEU A 628 16.22 1.09 -5.52
C LEU A 628 17.27 0.77 -4.46
N THR A 629 18.20 1.70 -4.24
CA THR A 629 19.14 1.62 -3.13
C THR A 629 18.64 2.51 -2.01
N CYS A 630 18.51 1.97 -0.80
CA CYS A 630 18.29 2.77 0.41
C CYS A 630 19.55 2.70 1.25
N ASP A 631 20.27 3.82 1.36
CA ASP A 631 21.64 3.89 1.91
C ASP A 631 22.60 2.87 1.24
N ASN A 632 22.73 1.66 1.76
CA ASN A 632 23.58 0.59 1.21
C ASN A 632 22.80 -0.66 0.76
N ASP A 633 21.50 -0.73 1.05
CA ASP A 633 20.67 -1.90 0.77
C ASP A 633 20.04 -1.77 -0.62
N ILE A 634 20.25 -2.79 -1.47
CA ILE A 634 19.86 -2.79 -2.88
C ILE A 634 18.61 -3.65 -3.06
N PHE A 635 17.59 -3.07 -3.69
CA PHE A 635 16.33 -3.74 -4.02
C PHE A 635 16.09 -3.69 -5.53
N TYR A 636 16.12 -4.85 -6.19
CA TYR A 636 15.79 -4.96 -7.61
C TYR A 636 14.28 -4.83 -7.81
N LEU A 637 13.82 -3.71 -8.34
CA LEU A 637 12.40 -3.34 -8.38
C LEU A 637 11.53 -4.32 -9.19
N ASN A 638 12.11 -5.01 -10.16
CA ASN A 638 11.41 -6.02 -10.95
C ASN A 638 11.09 -7.31 -10.18
N GLN A 639 11.71 -7.53 -9.01
CA GLN A 639 11.46 -8.69 -8.15
C GLN A 639 10.24 -8.49 -7.23
N TYR A 640 9.66 -7.29 -7.23
CA TYR A 640 8.58 -6.91 -6.33
C TYR A 640 7.33 -6.49 -7.10
N GLU A 641 6.19 -7.06 -6.71
CA GLU A 641 4.87 -6.79 -7.30
C GLU A 641 4.43 -5.33 -7.12
N PHE A 642 4.98 -4.63 -6.11
CA PHE A 642 4.62 -3.26 -5.71
C PHE A 642 5.78 -2.25 -5.80
N SER A 643 6.60 -2.32 -6.85
CA SER A 643 7.78 -1.47 -7.02
C SER A 643 7.54 0.04 -6.92
N ASN A 644 6.39 0.54 -7.40
CA ASN A 644 6.02 1.96 -7.25
C ASN A 644 5.81 2.34 -5.78
N GLN A 645 5.15 1.47 -5.00
CA GLN A 645 4.97 1.72 -3.57
C GLN A 645 6.31 1.71 -2.83
N MET A 646 7.24 0.83 -3.21
CA MET A 646 8.59 0.81 -2.63
C MET A 646 9.33 2.12 -2.84
N ILE A 647 9.23 2.73 -4.02
CA ILE A 647 9.84 4.04 -4.29
C ILE A 647 9.17 5.13 -3.45
N LYS A 648 7.84 5.12 -3.33
CA LYS A 648 7.11 6.07 -2.47
C LYS A 648 7.52 5.96 -1.01
N ASP A 649 7.61 4.73 -0.48
CA ASP A 649 8.00 4.47 0.90
C ASP A 649 9.44 4.91 1.16
N ALA A 650 10.34 4.69 0.19
CA ALA A 650 11.72 5.13 0.26
C ALA A 650 11.83 6.67 0.24
N LEU A 651 11.03 7.33 -0.59
CA LEU A 651 10.94 8.80 -0.65
C LEU A 651 10.45 9.39 0.68
N GLU A 652 9.44 8.79 1.30
CA GLU A 652 9.01 9.17 2.65
C GLU A 652 10.08 8.89 3.70
N GLY A 653 10.77 7.75 3.58
CA GLY A 653 11.88 7.38 4.44
C GLY A 653 13.00 8.42 4.44
N VAL A 654 13.45 8.87 3.27
CA VAL A 654 14.49 9.92 3.19
C VAL A 654 13.96 11.30 3.65
N ALA A 655 12.69 11.63 3.38
CA ALA A 655 12.07 12.87 3.85
C ALA A 655 11.99 12.95 5.38
N ASN A 656 11.72 11.82 6.03
CA ASN A 656 11.61 11.70 7.48
C ASN A 656 12.97 11.45 8.16
N GLY A 657 14.03 11.21 7.40
CA GLY A 657 15.38 10.97 7.91
C GLY A 657 15.62 9.54 8.39
N LYS A 658 14.82 8.57 7.91
CA LYS A 658 15.05 7.14 8.10
C LYS A 658 16.22 6.64 7.25
N TYR A 659 16.33 7.15 6.03
CA TYR A 659 17.46 6.93 5.13
C TYR A 659 18.20 8.26 4.94
N ASN A 660 19.51 8.21 4.74
CA ASN A 660 20.29 9.41 4.40
C ASN A 660 20.17 9.73 2.91
N ILE A 661 20.14 8.70 2.09
CA ILE A 661 20.02 8.79 0.64
C ILE A 661 19.21 7.61 0.10
N ILE A 662 18.47 7.86 -0.96
CA ILE A 662 17.96 6.80 -1.83
C ILE A 662 18.44 7.03 -3.26
N GLU A 663 18.69 5.93 -3.96
CA GLU A 663 19.08 5.93 -5.36
C GLU A 663 18.07 5.12 -6.15
N VAL A 664 17.61 5.64 -7.29
CA VAL A 664 16.84 4.86 -8.26
C VAL A 664 17.58 4.90 -9.57
N ARG A 665 18.22 3.79 -9.92
CA ARG A 665 19.10 3.69 -11.08
C ARG A 665 18.99 2.32 -11.73
N PRO A 666 19.37 2.15 -12.99
CA PRO A 666 19.45 0.83 -13.59
C PRO A 666 20.53 -0.03 -12.91
N SER A 667 20.34 -1.34 -12.91
CA SER A 667 21.25 -2.35 -12.37
C SER A 667 22.48 -2.55 -13.26
N SER A 668 22.40 -2.20 -14.55
CA SER A 668 23.52 -2.23 -15.49
C SER A 668 24.02 -0.81 -15.82
N LEU A 669 25.34 -0.61 -15.72
CA LEU A 669 26.02 0.67 -16.00
C LEU A 669 26.22 0.95 -17.49
N ASP A 670 25.96 -0.03 -18.37
CA ASP A 670 26.31 0.03 -19.80
C ASP A 670 25.17 0.57 -20.70
N GLU A 671 24.04 1.03 -20.13
CA GLU A 671 22.88 1.54 -20.89
C GLU A 671 22.74 3.07 -20.83
N GLN A 672 22.24 3.69 -21.91
CA GLN A 672 21.77 5.09 -21.90
C GLN A 672 20.66 5.29 -20.87
N CYS A 673 20.94 5.83 -19.69
CA CYS A 673 20.02 5.73 -18.56
C CYS A 673 19.86 6.99 -17.73
N ILE A 674 18.72 7.06 -17.02
CA ILE A 674 18.36 8.13 -16.10
C ILE A 674 18.47 7.58 -14.68
N SER A 675 19.30 8.19 -13.85
CA SER A 675 19.52 7.83 -12.46
C SER A 675 19.14 8.98 -11.54
N TYR A 676 18.42 8.67 -10.47
CA TYR A 676 18.01 9.62 -9.44
C TYR A 676 18.77 9.36 -8.15
N TYR A 677 19.36 10.40 -7.59
CA TYR A 677 19.98 10.40 -6.26
C TYR A 677 19.26 11.43 -5.41
N ILE A 678 18.66 10.97 -4.32
CA ILE A 678 17.73 11.78 -3.53
C ILE A 678 18.18 11.75 -2.08
N GLU A 679 18.59 12.91 -1.59
CA GLU A 679 19.06 13.10 -0.23
C GLU A 679 18.33 14.26 0.45
N ARG A 680 18.48 14.36 1.76
CA ARG A 680 17.84 15.43 2.54
C ARG A 680 18.56 16.77 2.35
N ALA A 681 17.82 17.82 1.98
CA ALA A 681 18.29 19.20 1.92
C ALA A 681 17.93 19.98 3.21
N LYS A 682 18.19 21.30 3.21
CA LYS A 682 17.80 22.18 4.32
C LYS A 682 16.28 22.25 4.45
N GLY A 683 15.76 21.99 5.66
CA GLY A 683 14.32 22.09 5.96
C GLY A 683 13.54 20.83 5.57
N LYS A 684 12.39 21.00 4.89
CA LYS A 684 11.54 19.89 4.40
C LYS A 684 11.84 19.51 2.93
N ASN A 685 12.85 20.10 2.32
CA ASN A 685 13.21 19.84 0.93
C ASN A 685 14.05 18.57 0.82
N LEU A 686 13.85 17.85 -0.28
CA LEU A 686 14.77 16.85 -0.80
C LEU A 686 15.61 17.48 -1.91
N ARG A 687 16.89 17.14 -1.94
CA ARG A 687 17.81 17.44 -3.03
C ARG A 687 17.77 16.27 -4.00
N ILE A 688 17.32 16.53 -5.22
CA ILE A 688 17.23 15.54 -6.29
C ILE A 688 18.35 15.82 -7.29
N ARG A 689 19.25 14.87 -7.48
CA ARG A 689 20.19 14.88 -8.60
C ARG A 689 19.76 13.83 -9.61
N LEU A 690 19.61 14.27 -10.84
CA LEU A 690 19.28 13.45 -11.98
C LEU A 690 20.53 13.39 -12.86
N TYR A 691 21.00 12.19 -13.16
CA TYR A 691 22.06 11.96 -14.14
C TYR A 691 21.48 11.21 -15.33
N ALA A 692 21.74 11.70 -16.53
CA ALA A 692 21.30 11.08 -17.76
C ALA A 692 22.49 10.80 -18.70
N THR A 693 22.74 9.53 -18.97
CA THR A 693 23.80 9.05 -19.87
C THR A 693 23.25 8.95 -21.29
N VAL A 694 23.83 9.69 -22.24
CA VAL A 694 23.39 9.74 -23.65
C VAL A 694 24.32 8.92 -24.56
N ASP A 695 25.58 8.76 -24.21
CA ASP A 695 26.56 7.81 -24.80
C ASP A 695 27.76 7.61 -23.83
N GLU A 696 28.76 6.79 -24.19
CA GLU A 696 29.95 6.49 -23.35
C GLU A 696 30.74 7.75 -22.91
N ASP A 697 30.58 8.87 -23.60
CA ASP A 697 31.34 10.10 -23.38
C ASP A 697 30.49 11.27 -22.85
N ASN A 698 29.16 11.21 -22.92
CA ASN A 698 28.23 12.29 -22.59
C ASN A 698 27.22 11.90 -21.50
N GLU A 699 27.36 12.53 -20.33
CA GLU A 699 26.43 12.43 -19.20
C GLU A 699 26.05 13.84 -18.76
N TYR A 700 24.75 14.08 -18.68
CA TYR A 700 24.16 15.34 -18.24
C TYR A 700 23.70 15.21 -16.80
N GLY A 701 24.16 16.09 -15.93
CA GLY A 701 23.71 16.18 -14.54
C GLY A 701 22.77 17.35 -14.37
N PHE A 702 21.65 17.13 -13.70
CA PHE A 702 20.69 18.16 -13.32
C PHE A 702 20.38 18.05 -11.83
N GLU A 703 20.14 19.19 -11.18
CA GLU A 703 19.81 19.24 -9.76
C GLU A 703 18.57 20.11 -9.53
N ARG A 704 17.73 19.67 -8.59
CA ARG A 704 16.56 20.43 -8.12
C ARG A 704 16.30 20.16 -6.65
N GLU A 705 15.81 21.16 -5.93
CA GLU A 705 15.18 20.95 -4.63
C GLU A 705 13.65 20.89 -4.75
N SER A 706 13.02 19.92 -4.09
CA SER A 706 11.56 19.80 -4.01
C SER A 706 11.14 19.17 -2.69
N CYS A 707 10.02 19.62 -2.13
CA CYS A 707 9.35 18.96 -1.00
C CYS A 707 8.09 18.18 -1.43
N ASN A 708 7.80 18.15 -2.74
CA ASN A 708 6.63 17.47 -3.28
C ASN A 708 7.01 16.04 -3.70
N LEU A 709 6.79 15.08 -2.80
CA LEU A 709 7.11 13.67 -3.03
C LEU A 709 6.36 13.09 -4.24
N THR A 710 5.13 13.53 -4.49
CA THR A 710 4.33 13.14 -5.65
C THR A 710 5.05 13.49 -6.96
N SER A 711 5.55 14.73 -7.07
CA SER A 711 6.30 15.16 -8.27
C SER A 711 7.61 14.39 -8.46
N ILE A 712 8.30 14.08 -7.36
CA ILE A 712 9.56 13.32 -7.41
C ILE A 712 9.28 11.88 -7.87
N ASN A 713 8.26 11.23 -7.30
CA ASN A 713 7.85 9.90 -7.71
C ASN A 713 7.42 9.88 -9.19
N TYR A 714 6.65 10.88 -9.64
CA TYR A 714 6.28 11.01 -11.05
C TYR A 714 7.49 11.02 -11.99
N TRP A 715 8.51 11.83 -11.71
CA TRP A 715 9.72 11.87 -12.55
C TRP A 715 10.42 10.51 -12.61
N ILE A 716 10.55 9.84 -11.47
CA ILE A 716 11.14 8.51 -11.39
C ILE A 716 10.32 7.51 -12.21
N GLN A 717 9.01 7.46 -12.03
CA GLN A 717 8.12 6.52 -12.74
C GLN A 717 8.10 6.79 -14.25
N GLU A 718 8.08 8.05 -14.68
CA GLU A 718 8.13 8.44 -16.09
C GLU A 718 9.46 7.99 -16.72
N SER A 719 10.57 8.16 -16.01
CA SER A 719 11.89 7.71 -16.47
C SER A 719 12.04 6.19 -16.48
N ILE A 720 11.50 5.47 -15.50
CA ILE A 720 11.48 4.00 -15.47
C ILE A 720 10.66 3.45 -16.66
N THR A 721 9.48 4.01 -16.88
CA THR A 721 8.50 3.48 -17.84
C THR A 721 8.83 3.85 -19.28
N SER A 722 9.32 5.08 -19.51
CA SER A 722 9.43 5.65 -20.85
C SER A 722 10.83 6.12 -21.25
N ASN A 723 11.80 6.03 -20.33
CA ASN A 723 13.17 6.54 -20.51
C ASN A 723 13.22 8.01 -20.98
N LYS A 724 12.25 8.81 -20.54
CA LYS A 724 12.20 10.25 -20.83
C LYS A 724 12.70 11.05 -19.65
N LEU A 725 13.46 12.09 -19.97
CA LEU A 725 13.79 13.14 -19.03
C LEU A 725 12.53 13.91 -18.65
N PRO A 726 12.36 14.27 -17.36
CA PRO A 726 11.30 15.20 -16.96
C PRO A 726 11.53 16.57 -17.61
N ASP A 727 10.55 17.48 -17.51
CA ASP A 727 10.78 18.88 -17.92
C ASP A 727 11.89 19.50 -17.05
N LEU A 728 13.03 19.79 -17.69
CA LEU A 728 14.24 20.32 -17.06
C LEU A 728 14.30 21.86 -17.07
N SER A 729 13.26 22.55 -17.54
CA SER A 729 13.25 24.03 -17.62
C SER A 729 13.46 24.73 -16.27
N ASP A 730 13.07 24.08 -15.17
CA ASP A 730 13.23 24.55 -13.79
C ASP A 730 14.35 23.81 -13.01
N TRP A 731 15.26 23.10 -13.71
CA TRP A 731 16.37 22.37 -13.09
C TRP A 731 17.71 23.08 -13.31
N ASP A 732 18.59 23.03 -12.32
CA ASP A 732 19.93 23.59 -12.42
C ASP A 732 20.87 22.56 -13.07
N GLU A 733 21.59 22.95 -14.12
CA GLU A 733 22.58 22.09 -14.77
C GLU A 733 23.84 21.93 -13.89
N ILE A 734 24.18 20.69 -13.55
CA ILE A 734 25.38 20.32 -12.81
C ILE A 734 26.55 20.33 -13.82
N LYS A 735 27.31 21.42 -13.86
CA LYS A 735 28.54 21.47 -14.68
C LYS A 735 29.52 20.39 -14.22
N LYS A 736 29.86 19.45 -15.13
CA LYS A 736 31.01 18.55 -14.95
C LYS A 736 32.26 19.40 -14.72
N LYS A 737 33.02 19.06 -13.68
CA LYS A 737 34.32 19.67 -13.38
C LYS A 737 35.43 18.99 -14.15
#